data_AF-A0A8B8QVU2-F1
#
_entry.id   AF-A0A8B8QVU2-F1
#
_cell.length_a   1.000
_cell.length_b   1.000
_cell.length_c   1.000
_cell.angle_alpha   90.00
_cell.angle_beta   90.00
_cell.angle_gamma   90.00
#
_symmetry.space_group_name_H-M   'P 1'
#
loop_
_entity.id
_entity.type
_entity.pdbx_description
1 polymer ?
#
loop_
_entity_poly.entity_id
_entity_poly.type
_entity_poly.pdbx_seq_one_letter_code
_entity_poly.pdbx_strand_id
1 'polypeptide(L)'
;MENVFITDLDWQRVGGILGLSLTVQSFGAVELALTSGEGIQDLFHSTKSFMSFTSGIKCYTKTHRDGAHIDNGISILPIPLDQLVQVENSPSSSPNSQEPTIKRIRPTVKLISYLCELPDLPGALDPQKCRELGVPVGPLLGKLKSGSDITLSDGRLVKSTDVCGPKNPGPKFLIVECTTESDIPKLFANETLSKLRSDRDSSNTKEICFVAHFSPLNILQHSRYKEWMDGFSERCKHLILSKPDEKTQINFVDCYRFQYLLRKIDDVIFPKLALTENFIQRAKVERTPIDSKTGEHLYQDELINDTVEQTFVKGTLKEMDRVFSLAALDKIVLRPNDIIEGFDSKIRIDSYYNEAALHPQLQEHLTELKELQKDLPEAKDYEPELVFLGTGSALPSKLRATASILINFTYPEPSSVILDCSEDTYGQLCRRFGLDRTCDILKNLKIIYISHQHADHHVGLLKVLNERAKLTSEPVAVFLPPGLEILVNYHNQNFNDIRHTYQIHNTKLLKSYPKLSQDEKTMRLPAQATRLEIINQLDGLLIDYKIVDVDHCANSCAAVFKFKIGHEDMETFTVAYSGDARPSEEFAMIGKGCDLLIHEATFDHRSTLDAIKKKHSTCDEAIEVSKQMGAKFTVLTHFSQRLAKIPIFTDKFDDKIGFAFDNLTLRCPSHLCRLPILKPILSHVFEKSLLENDEKIRKQERRSENIRRLLNNQY
;
A
#
# COMPACT_ATOMS: atom_id res chain seq x y z
N MET A 1 -9.46 10.86 11.11
CA MET A 1 -9.12 11.49 9.81
C MET A 1 -10.44 11.69 9.09
N GLU A 2 -10.79 12.93 8.79
CA GLU A 2 -12.13 13.29 8.27
C GLU A 2 -12.05 13.98 6.89
N ASN A 3 -10.92 14.59 6.56
CA ASN A 3 -10.69 15.29 5.29
C ASN A 3 -9.42 14.79 4.60
N VAL A 4 -9.48 14.62 3.28
CA VAL A 4 -8.34 14.33 2.39
C VAL A 4 -8.35 15.36 1.26
N PHE A 5 -7.21 16.01 1.03
CA PHE A 5 -7.03 17.02 -0.01
C PHE A 5 -6.09 16.44 -1.08
N ILE A 6 -6.59 16.27 -2.30
CA ILE A 6 -5.92 15.58 -3.40
C ILE A 6 -5.37 16.62 -4.38
N THR A 7 -4.05 16.67 -4.50
CA THR A 7 -3.32 17.61 -5.37
C THR A 7 -3.37 17.23 -6.84
N ASP A 8 -3.39 15.93 -7.17
CA ASP A 8 -3.45 15.44 -8.55
C ASP A 8 -4.36 14.20 -8.67
N LEU A 9 -5.22 14.21 -9.68
CA LEU A 9 -6.10 13.10 -10.06
C LEU A 9 -5.44 12.20 -11.12
N ASP A 10 -4.27 11.69 -10.78
CA ASP A 10 -3.59 10.60 -11.49
C ASP A 10 -3.67 9.29 -10.69
N TRP A 11 -3.73 8.14 -11.36
CA TRP A 11 -3.86 6.84 -10.70
C TRP A 11 -2.71 6.56 -9.72
N GLN A 12 -1.50 7.06 -9.99
CA GLN A 12 -0.36 6.92 -9.08
C GLN A 12 -0.61 7.62 -7.73
N ARG A 13 -1.41 8.70 -7.69
CA ARG A 13 -1.75 9.44 -6.46
C ARG A 13 -3.02 8.92 -5.80
N VAL A 14 -4.01 8.50 -6.60
CA VAL A 14 -5.34 8.15 -6.06
C VAL A 14 -5.61 6.65 -5.94
N GLY A 15 -4.76 5.78 -6.48
CA GLY A 15 -5.00 4.31 -6.46
C GLY A 15 -5.16 3.73 -5.05
N GLY A 16 -4.51 4.31 -4.04
CA GLY A 16 -4.64 3.92 -2.63
C GLY A 16 -5.88 4.47 -1.91
N ILE A 17 -6.66 5.36 -2.54
CA ILE A 17 -7.79 6.02 -1.87
C ILE A 17 -8.91 5.02 -1.51
N LEU A 18 -9.06 3.96 -2.30
CA LEU A 18 -10.04 2.91 -2.08
C LEU A 18 -9.72 2.12 -0.79
N GLY A 19 -8.47 1.67 -0.65
CA GLY A 19 -7.98 1.00 0.55
C GLY A 19 -8.01 1.89 1.79
N LEU A 20 -7.62 3.16 1.64
CA LEU A 20 -7.73 4.16 2.71
C LEU A 20 -9.18 4.32 3.19
N SER A 21 -10.13 4.42 2.26
CA SER A 21 -11.55 4.62 2.60
C SER A 21 -12.12 3.42 3.37
N LEU A 22 -11.80 2.19 2.96
CA LEU A 22 -12.20 0.97 3.68
C LEU A 22 -11.56 0.89 5.06
N THR A 23 -10.29 1.27 5.17
CA THR A 23 -9.57 1.32 6.45
C THR A 23 -10.25 2.29 7.40
N VAL A 24 -10.49 3.53 6.97
CA VAL A 24 -11.16 4.57 7.77
C VAL A 24 -12.56 4.13 8.20
N GLN A 25 -13.30 3.44 7.33
CA GLN A 25 -14.61 2.87 7.67
C GLN A 25 -14.50 1.81 8.76
N SER A 26 -13.50 0.93 8.68
CA SER A 26 -13.30 -0.14 9.66
C SER A 26 -13.00 0.38 11.07
N PHE A 27 -12.45 1.60 11.18
CA PHE A 27 -12.23 2.32 12.44
C PHE A 27 -13.45 3.11 12.94
N GLY A 28 -14.58 3.03 12.24
CA GLY A 28 -15.86 3.60 12.68
C GLY A 28 -16.08 5.06 12.29
N ALA A 29 -15.29 5.61 11.38
CA ALA A 29 -15.58 6.92 10.82
C ALA A 29 -16.90 6.90 10.04
N VAL A 30 -17.67 7.97 10.17
CA VAL A 30 -18.99 8.13 9.53
C VAL A 30 -18.94 9.02 8.28
N GLU A 31 -17.90 9.84 8.14
CA GLU A 31 -17.75 10.72 6.98
C GLU A 31 -16.26 10.83 6.61
N LEU A 32 -16.01 10.89 5.30
CA LEU A 32 -14.68 11.14 4.73
C LEU A 32 -14.85 12.12 3.58
N ALA A 33 -14.46 13.37 3.77
CA ALA A 33 -14.52 14.38 2.72
C ALA A 33 -13.28 14.27 1.84
N LEU A 34 -13.49 14.06 0.54
CA LEU A 34 -12.43 14.06 -0.46
C LEU A 34 -12.52 15.38 -1.24
N THR A 35 -11.57 16.27 -1.01
CA THR A 35 -11.47 17.52 -1.77
C THR A 35 -10.48 17.31 -2.91
N SER A 36 -10.91 17.49 -4.15
CA SER A 36 -10.05 17.24 -5.31
C SER A 36 -10.45 18.05 -6.55
N GLY A 37 -9.79 17.73 -7.66
CA GLY A 37 -10.28 18.01 -8.99
C GLY A 37 -11.60 17.30 -9.32
N GLU A 38 -11.98 17.32 -10.59
CA GLU A 38 -13.22 16.71 -11.06
C GLU A 38 -13.02 15.23 -11.44
N GLY A 39 -13.95 14.36 -11.04
CA GLY A 39 -13.98 12.94 -11.45
C GLY A 39 -13.74 11.91 -10.34
N ILE A 40 -13.27 12.31 -9.14
CA ILE A 40 -13.03 11.35 -8.04
C ILE A 40 -14.31 10.62 -7.61
N GLN A 41 -15.48 11.25 -7.72
CA GLN A 41 -16.76 10.64 -7.38
C GLN A 41 -17.07 9.42 -8.27
N ASP A 42 -16.71 9.50 -9.55
CA ASP A 42 -16.96 8.45 -10.52
C ASP A 42 -16.12 7.20 -10.20
N LEU A 43 -14.91 7.37 -9.63
CA LEU A 43 -14.10 6.26 -9.14
C LEU A 43 -14.83 5.47 -8.05
N PHE A 44 -15.41 6.17 -7.06
CA PHE A 44 -16.21 5.52 -6.01
C PHE A 44 -17.50 4.91 -6.57
N HIS A 45 -18.10 5.51 -7.59
CA HIS A 45 -19.25 4.91 -8.28
C HIS A 45 -18.86 3.61 -8.99
N SER A 46 -17.69 3.57 -9.63
CA SER A 46 -17.19 2.40 -10.39
C SER A 46 -16.91 1.18 -9.50
N THR A 47 -16.74 1.37 -8.20
CA THR A 47 -16.38 0.32 -7.23
C THR A 47 -17.57 -0.24 -6.45
N LYS A 48 -18.77 0.32 -6.61
CA LYS A 48 -19.99 -0.07 -5.84
C LYS A 48 -20.35 -1.55 -5.91
N SER A 49 -19.94 -2.25 -6.97
CA SER A 49 -20.22 -3.67 -7.15
C SER A 49 -19.43 -4.57 -6.19
N PHE A 50 -18.29 -4.11 -5.69
CA PHE A 50 -17.40 -4.90 -4.83
C PHE A 50 -16.95 -4.17 -3.56
N MET A 51 -17.11 -2.85 -3.50
CA MET A 51 -16.96 -2.03 -2.30
C MET A 51 -18.34 -1.60 -1.83
N SER A 52 -18.85 -2.28 -0.80
CA SER A 52 -20.07 -1.88 -0.12
C SER A 52 -19.73 -0.94 1.03
N PHE A 53 -19.85 0.37 0.79
CA PHE A 53 -19.90 1.38 1.85
C PHE A 53 -21.24 1.21 2.60
N THR A 54 -21.36 0.17 3.41
CA THR A 54 -22.54 -0.14 4.21
C THR A 54 -22.81 1.01 5.18
N SER A 55 -23.76 1.89 4.84
CA SER A 55 -24.47 2.83 5.73
C SER A 55 -23.61 3.65 6.72
N GLY A 56 -22.33 3.86 6.40
CA GLY A 56 -21.32 4.29 7.37
C GLY A 56 -20.57 5.52 6.91
N ILE A 57 -19.73 5.41 5.88
CA ILE A 57 -18.99 6.55 5.34
C ILE A 57 -19.77 7.21 4.21
N LYS A 58 -20.15 8.46 4.41
CA LYS A 58 -20.46 9.35 3.29
C LYS A 58 -19.16 9.94 2.76
N CYS A 59 -18.67 9.39 1.65
CA CYS A 59 -17.66 10.06 0.84
C CYS A 59 -18.34 11.19 0.08
N TYR A 60 -18.19 12.42 0.55
CA TYR A 60 -18.59 13.59 -0.22
C TYR A 60 -17.37 14.15 -0.91
N THR A 61 -17.52 14.34 -2.21
CA THR A 61 -16.49 14.91 -3.05
C THR A 61 -16.73 16.40 -3.11
N LYS A 62 -15.81 17.17 -2.56
CA LYS A 62 -15.77 18.62 -2.74
C LYS A 62 -14.84 18.91 -3.91
N THR A 63 -15.28 19.80 -4.77
CA THR A 63 -14.47 20.26 -5.90
C THR A 63 -13.82 21.59 -5.56
N HIS A 64 -12.80 21.98 -6.33
CA HIS A 64 -12.23 23.33 -6.24
C HIS A 64 -13.27 24.47 -6.34
N ARG A 65 -14.47 24.21 -6.89
CA ARG A 65 -15.56 25.19 -7.04
C ARG A 65 -16.28 25.50 -5.74
N ASP A 66 -16.15 24.64 -4.73
CA ASP A 66 -16.82 24.79 -3.43
C ASP A 66 -16.11 25.82 -2.53
N GLY A 67 -15.03 26.45 -3.02
CA GLY A 67 -14.31 27.53 -2.34
C GLY A 67 -13.44 27.04 -1.18
N ALA A 68 -13.14 27.94 -0.24
CA ALA A 68 -12.33 27.62 0.92
C ALA A 68 -13.06 26.65 1.86
N HIS A 69 -12.32 25.70 2.41
CA HIS A 69 -12.79 24.72 3.39
C HIS A 69 -12.15 24.97 4.74
N ILE A 70 -12.93 24.87 5.82
CA ILE A 70 -12.41 24.98 7.17
C ILE A 70 -12.27 23.56 7.74
N ASP A 71 -11.05 23.17 8.10
CA ASP A 71 -10.74 21.91 8.78
C ASP A 71 -9.98 22.20 10.08
N ASN A 72 -10.58 21.87 11.23
CA ASN A 72 -10.00 22.13 12.55
C ASN A 72 -9.50 23.59 12.75
N GLY A 73 -10.22 24.55 12.16
CA GLY A 73 -9.88 25.98 12.22
C GLY A 73 -8.88 26.45 11.17
N ILE A 74 -8.29 25.54 10.37
CA ILE A 74 -7.43 25.86 9.22
C ILE A 74 -8.32 26.13 8.01
N SER A 75 -8.15 27.29 7.38
CA SER A 75 -8.79 27.61 6.10
C SER A 75 -7.93 27.08 4.96
N ILE A 76 -8.50 26.21 4.12
CA ILE A 76 -7.82 25.53 3.02
C ILE A 76 -8.52 25.92 1.72
N LEU A 77 -7.84 26.69 0.89
CA LEU A 77 -8.34 27.19 -0.40
C LEU A 77 -7.75 26.37 -1.55
N PRO A 78 -8.57 25.64 -2.33
CA PRO A 78 -8.13 25.01 -3.57
C PRO A 78 -7.80 26.05 -4.65
N ILE A 79 -6.66 25.87 -5.31
CA ILE A 79 -6.17 26.70 -6.42
C ILE A 79 -5.98 25.78 -7.64
N PRO A 80 -6.94 25.72 -8.56
CA PRO A 80 -6.83 24.90 -9.76
C PRO A 80 -5.71 25.43 -10.67
N LEU A 81 -4.83 24.53 -11.13
CA LEU A 81 -3.78 24.88 -12.08
C LEU A 81 -4.20 24.61 -13.53
N ASP A 82 -5.02 23.58 -13.75
CA ASP A 82 -5.58 23.26 -15.06
C ASP A 82 -6.83 24.11 -15.39
N GLN A 83 -7.01 24.43 -16.67
CA GLN A 83 -8.25 24.96 -17.20
C GLN A 83 -9.12 23.85 -17.79
N LEU A 84 -10.41 24.11 -17.99
CA LEU A 84 -11.36 23.14 -18.57
C LEU A 84 -10.93 22.74 -19.99
N VAL A 85 -10.71 21.44 -20.25
CA VAL A 85 -10.30 20.92 -21.57
C VAL A 85 -11.52 20.39 -22.35
N GLN A 86 -11.55 20.60 -23.67
CA GLN A 86 -12.54 19.98 -24.57
C GLN A 86 -12.09 18.58 -24.98
N VAL A 87 -12.94 17.56 -24.83
CA VAL A 87 -12.66 16.20 -25.31
C VAL A 87 -13.42 15.96 -26.63
N GLU A 88 -12.71 15.56 -27.68
CA GLU A 88 -13.32 15.10 -28.94
C GLU A 88 -13.72 13.63 -28.83
N ASN A 89 -14.96 13.30 -29.18
CA ASN A 89 -15.37 11.90 -29.35
C ASN A 89 -14.81 11.38 -30.69
N SER A 90 -14.14 10.23 -30.67
CA SER A 90 -13.79 9.49 -31.89
C SER A 90 -15.07 9.12 -32.64
N PRO A 91 -15.16 9.32 -33.97
CA PRO A 91 -16.36 8.95 -34.71
C PRO A 91 -16.48 7.43 -34.79
N SER A 92 -17.65 6.91 -34.41
CA SER A 92 -18.06 5.55 -34.76
C SER A 92 -18.19 5.46 -36.28
N SER A 93 -17.51 4.51 -36.91
CA SER A 93 -17.69 4.14 -38.31
C SER A 93 -19.06 3.47 -38.52
N SER A 94 -20.13 4.27 -38.55
CA SER A 94 -21.47 3.82 -38.89
C SER A 94 -22.23 4.97 -39.58
N PRO A 95 -22.41 4.94 -40.91
CA PRO A 95 -23.15 5.98 -41.60
C PRO A 95 -24.65 5.65 -41.50
N ASN A 96 -25.29 5.97 -40.38
CA ASN A 96 -26.75 6.21 -40.29
C ASN A 96 -27.17 6.54 -38.85
N SER A 97 -26.97 7.79 -38.43
CA SER A 97 -27.88 8.47 -37.50
C SER A 97 -27.62 9.98 -37.59
N GLN A 98 -28.62 10.71 -38.10
CA GLN A 98 -28.67 12.16 -38.00
C GLN A 98 -29.15 12.53 -36.59
N GLU A 99 -28.26 12.46 -35.61
CA GLU A 99 -28.43 13.22 -34.37
C GLU A 99 -27.26 14.20 -34.23
N PRO A 100 -27.51 15.44 -33.77
CA PRO A 100 -26.44 16.41 -33.57
C PRO A 100 -25.49 15.86 -32.50
N THR A 101 -24.22 15.66 -32.86
CA THR A 101 -23.16 15.29 -31.93
C THR A 101 -22.99 16.43 -30.92
N ILE A 102 -23.64 16.32 -29.76
CA ILE A 102 -23.44 17.24 -28.65
C ILE A 102 -21.97 17.08 -28.21
N LYS A 103 -21.15 18.12 -28.45
CA LYS A 103 -19.83 18.26 -27.84
C LYS A 103 -20.01 18.24 -26.32
N ARG A 104 -19.76 17.09 -25.68
CA ARG A 104 -19.82 16.98 -24.22
C ARG A 104 -18.57 17.66 -23.64
N ILE A 105 -18.72 18.90 -23.20
CA ILE A 105 -17.70 19.58 -22.39
C ILE A 105 -17.63 18.80 -21.06
N ARG A 106 -16.57 18.03 -20.85
CA ARG A 106 -16.25 17.50 -19.53
C ARG A 106 -15.20 18.40 -18.91
N PRO A 107 -15.55 19.20 -17.89
CA PRO A 107 -14.55 19.90 -17.14
C PRO A 107 -13.65 18.86 -16.43
N THR A 108 -12.32 18.99 -16.55
CA THR A 108 -11.37 18.07 -15.91
C THR A 108 -10.21 18.88 -15.34
N VAL A 109 -10.50 19.70 -14.33
CA VAL A 109 -9.43 20.17 -13.44
C VAL A 109 -8.91 18.93 -12.71
N LYS A 110 -7.65 18.55 -12.95
CA LYS A 110 -7.01 17.42 -12.27
C LYS A 110 -5.98 17.89 -11.26
N LEU A 111 -5.19 18.90 -11.63
CA LEU A 111 -4.12 19.45 -10.81
C LEU A 111 -4.59 20.64 -9.96
N ILE A 112 -4.41 20.55 -8.65
CA ILE A 112 -4.79 21.55 -7.64
C ILE A 112 -3.64 21.81 -6.68
N SER A 113 -3.35 23.09 -6.46
CA SER A 113 -2.53 23.55 -5.33
C SER A 113 -3.45 23.98 -4.18
N TYR A 114 -2.95 23.97 -2.94
CA TYR A 114 -3.74 24.38 -1.77
C TYR A 114 -3.06 25.49 -1.00
N LEU A 115 -3.76 26.59 -0.76
CA LEU A 115 -3.37 27.63 0.18
C LEU A 115 -4.00 27.34 1.54
N CYS A 116 -3.17 27.17 2.56
CA CYS A 116 -3.60 26.87 3.92
C CYS A 116 -3.31 28.07 4.83
N GLU A 117 -4.32 28.53 5.56
CA GLU A 117 -4.23 29.64 6.51
C GLU A 117 -4.65 29.16 7.90
N LEU A 118 -3.74 29.24 8.87
CA LEU A 118 -4.04 28.92 10.27
C LEU A 118 -4.82 30.07 10.92
N PRO A 119 -5.61 29.79 11.98
CA PRO A 119 -6.33 30.83 12.69
C PRO A 119 -5.35 31.72 13.47
N ASP A 120 -5.71 33.01 13.60
CA ASP A 120 -4.98 33.94 14.44
C ASP A 120 -4.97 33.48 15.90
N LEU A 121 -3.80 33.52 16.54
CA LEU A 121 -3.71 33.28 17.97
C LEU A 121 -4.17 34.50 18.76
N PRO A 122 -4.93 34.32 19.85
CA PRO A 122 -5.28 35.42 20.73
C PRO A 122 -4.03 36.10 21.28
N GLY A 123 -4.11 37.43 21.41
CA GLY A 123 -3.04 38.20 22.02
C GLY A 123 -2.76 37.78 23.46
N ALA A 124 -1.52 38.01 23.91
CA ALA A 124 -1.15 37.73 25.28
C ALA A 124 -2.04 38.54 26.25
N LEU A 125 -2.61 37.87 27.25
CA LEU A 125 -3.37 38.53 28.31
C LEU A 125 -2.39 39.24 29.23
N ASP A 126 -2.59 40.54 29.46
CA ASP A 126 -1.84 41.36 30.38
C ASP A 126 -2.39 41.20 31.81
N PRO A 127 -1.69 40.47 32.71
CA PRO A 127 -2.20 40.21 34.05
C PRO A 127 -2.24 41.48 34.91
N GLN A 128 -1.44 42.50 34.58
CA GLN A 128 -1.41 43.75 35.33
C GLN A 128 -2.66 44.57 35.02
N LYS A 129 -2.99 44.77 33.74
CA LYS A 129 -4.24 45.45 33.35
C LYS A 129 -5.49 44.74 33.87
N CYS A 130 -5.50 43.41 33.87
CA CYS A 130 -6.60 42.64 34.45
C CYS A 130 -6.80 42.96 35.94
N ARG A 131 -5.71 43.09 36.70
CA ARG A 131 -5.76 43.46 38.13
C ARG A 131 -6.21 44.91 38.33
N GLU A 132 -5.72 45.83 37.52
CA GLU A 132 -6.10 47.25 37.57
C GLU A 132 -7.60 47.46 37.27
N LEU A 133 -8.17 46.67 36.37
CA LEU A 133 -9.60 46.68 36.06
C LEU A 133 -10.45 45.88 37.03
N GLY A 134 -9.85 45.22 38.03
CA GLY A 134 -10.56 44.46 39.06
C GLY A 134 -11.09 43.10 38.60
N VAL A 135 -10.50 42.51 37.57
CA VAL A 135 -10.89 41.18 37.07
C VAL A 135 -10.38 40.10 38.04
N PRO A 136 -11.26 39.26 38.62
CA PRO A 136 -10.84 38.23 39.55
C PRO A 136 -10.09 37.10 38.85
N VAL A 137 -9.13 36.49 39.55
CA VAL A 137 -8.37 35.34 39.06
C VAL A 137 -9.31 34.14 38.94
N GLY A 138 -9.42 33.57 37.74
CA GLY A 138 -10.32 32.44 37.49
C GLY A 138 -10.83 32.36 36.04
N PRO A 139 -11.96 31.68 35.80
CA PRO A 139 -12.50 31.43 34.45
C PRO A 139 -12.75 32.69 33.60
N LEU A 140 -12.96 33.84 34.23
CA LEU A 140 -13.18 35.13 33.56
C LEU A 140 -11.94 35.61 32.80
N LEU A 141 -10.73 35.35 33.31
CA LEU A 141 -9.49 35.62 32.58
C LEU A 141 -9.38 34.76 31.31
N GLY A 142 -9.86 33.52 31.37
CA GLY A 142 -9.94 32.63 30.21
C GLY A 142 -10.87 33.17 29.12
N LYS A 143 -12.03 33.70 29.50
CA LYS A 143 -12.99 34.33 28.58
C LYS A 143 -12.42 35.58 27.91
N LEU A 144 -11.77 36.44 28.67
CA LEU A 144 -11.07 37.62 28.13
C LEU A 144 -9.96 37.21 27.17
N LYS A 145 -9.17 36.19 27.53
CA LYS A 145 -8.10 35.67 26.67
C LYS A 145 -8.63 35.00 25.39
N SER A 146 -9.84 34.43 25.41
CA SER A 146 -10.48 33.85 24.22
C SER A 146 -11.17 34.89 23.31
N GLY A 147 -11.06 36.18 23.61
CA GLY A 147 -11.65 37.25 22.81
C GLY A 147 -13.06 37.66 23.24
N SER A 148 -13.58 37.16 24.36
CA SER A 148 -14.93 37.47 24.84
C SER A 148 -14.92 38.54 25.91
N ASP A 149 -15.79 39.53 25.78
CA ASP A 149 -15.99 40.56 26.79
C ASP A 149 -16.70 39.97 28.02
N ILE A 150 -16.40 40.52 29.20
CA ILE A 150 -17.00 40.07 30.46
C ILE A 150 -17.64 41.23 31.21
N THR A 151 -18.71 40.94 31.94
CA THR A 151 -19.31 41.88 32.89
C THR A 151 -18.93 41.44 34.31
N LEU A 152 -18.32 42.36 35.07
CA LEU A 152 -17.96 42.13 36.46
C LEU A 152 -19.19 42.17 37.37
N SER A 153 -19.05 41.69 38.61
CA SER A 153 -20.13 41.67 39.60
C SER A 153 -20.65 43.05 39.99
N ASP A 154 -19.88 44.10 39.73
CA ASP A 154 -20.25 45.51 39.93
C ASP A 154 -20.92 46.14 38.69
N GLY A 155 -21.16 45.35 37.64
CA GLY A 155 -21.81 45.78 36.40
C GLY A 155 -20.88 46.40 35.35
N ARG A 156 -19.58 46.58 35.63
CA ARG A 156 -18.64 47.12 34.65
C ARG A 156 -18.33 46.10 33.55
N LEU A 157 -18.37 46.55 32.30
CA LEU A 157 -17.94 45.78 31.13
C LEU A 157 -16.43 45.92 30.95
N VAL A 158 -15.70 44.80 30.92
CA VAL A 158 -14.28 44.75 30.56
C VAL A 158 -14.19 44.06 29.21
N LYS A 159 -13.63 44.76 28.22
CA LYS A 159 -13.45 44.18 26.89
C LYS A 159 -12.17 43.37 26.82
N SER A 160 -12.18 42.31 26.01
CA SER A 160 -10.96 41.53 25.74
C SER A 160 -9.83 42.41 25.21
N THR A 161 -10.15 43.38 24.34
CA THR A 161 -9.19 44.32 23.75
C THR A 161 -8.51 45.25 24.76
N ASP A 162 -9.11 45.46 25.93
CA ASP A 162 -8.55 46.36 26.94
C ASP A 162 -7.38 45.71 27.69
N VAL A 163 -7.39 44.36 27.76
CA VAL A 163 -6.47 43.56 28.57
C VAL A 163 -5.61 42.58 27.76
N CYS A 164 -5.92 42.36 26.48
CA CYS A 164 -5.12 41.53 25.59
C CYS A 164 -4.30 42.40 24.63
N GLY A 165 -3.07 41.95 24.33
CA GLY A 165 -2.28 42.49 23.22
C GLY A 165 -2.91 42.23 21.85
N PRO A 166 -2.32 42.76 20.76
CA PRO A 166 -2.79 42.44 19.40
C PRO A 166 -2.73 40.92 19.15
N LYS A 167 -3.63 40.42 18.30
CA LYS A 167 -3.61 39.02 17.86
C LYS A 167 -2.31 38.73 17.13
N ASN A 168 -1.78 37.52 17.32
CA ASN A 168 -0.64 37.02 16.54
C ASN A 168 -1.19 36.28 15.33
N PRO A 169 -0.99 36.79 14.10
CA PRO A 169 -1.72 36.24 12.97
C PRO A 169 -1.22 34.85 12.59
N GLY A 170 -2.15 34.02 12.13
CA GLY A 170 -1.86 32.62 11.83
C GLY A 170 -0.93 32.51 10.62
N PRO A 171 0.04 31.57 10.63
CA PRO A 171 0.91 31.36 9.48
C PRO A 171 0.13 30.86 8.27
N LYS A 172 0.57 31.27 7.07
CA LYS A 172 0.05 30.79 5.79
C LYS A 172 1.08 29.93 5.08
N PHE A 173 0.66 28.85 4.47
CA PHE A 173 1.54 28.00 3.67
C PHE A 173 0.86 27.48 2.42
N LEU A 174 1.68 27.11 1.44
CA LEU A 174 1.22 26.66 0.14
C LEU A 174 1.65 25.21 -0.09
N ILE A 175 0.78 24.39 -0.65
CA ILE A 175 1.11 23.07 -1.20
C ILE A 175 0.98 23.15 -2.71
N VAL A 176 2.05 22.82 -3.44
CA VAL A 176 2.10 22.85 -4.91
C VAL A 176 2.59 21.51 -5.45
N GLU A 177 1.90 21.03 -6.48
CA GLU A 177 2.35 19.93 -7.33
C GLU A 177 2.38 20.39 -8.79
N CYS A 178 3.39 19.94 -9.51
CA CYS A 178 3.55 20.05 -10.96
C CYS A 178 4.16 18.74 -11.40
N THR A 179 3.48 18.02 -12.28
CA THR A 179 3.87 16.66 -12.64
C THR A 179 4.66 16.62 -13.94
N THR A 180 4.45 17.60 -14.81
CA THR A 180 5.10 17.73 -16.12
C THR A 180 5.66 19.14 -16.35
N GLU A 181 6.59 19.28 -17.30
CA GLU A 181 7.12 20.60 -17.68
C GLU A 181 6.03 21.53 -18.25
N SER A 182 4.98 20.94 -18.83
CA SER A 182 3.83 21.70 -19.36
C SER A 182 2.98 22.37 -18.27
N ASP A 183 3.14 21.98 -17.00
CA ASP A 183 2.45 22.59 -15.86
C ASP A 183 3.14 23.86 -15.38
N ILE A 184 4.45 24.00 -15.62
CA ILE A 184 5.24 25.14 -15.11
C ILE A 184 4.67 26.49 -15.56
N PRO A 185 4.31 26.71 -16.85
CA PRO A 185 3.69 27.97 -17.27
C PRO A 185 2.38 28.29 -16.55
N LYS A 186 1.61 27.27 -16.14
CA LYS A 186 0.33 27.43 -15.44
C LYS A 186 0.51 28.09 -14.07
N LEU A 187 1.64 27.85 -13.41
CA LEU A 187 1.99 28.49 -12.14
C LEU A 187 2.14 30.01 -12.25
N PHE A 188 2.70 30.49 -13.37
CA PHE A 188 2.86 31.93 -13.63
C PHE A 188 1.55 32.57 -14.10
N ALA A 189 0.74 31.84 -14.87
CA ALA A 189 -0.54 32.32 -15.38
C ALA A 189 -1.62 32.42 -14.29
N ASN A 190 -1.50 31.65 -13.20
CA ASN A 190 -2.48 31.68 -12.12
C ASN A 190 -2.41 32.99 -11.31
N GLU A 191 -3.48 33.79 -11.36
CA GLU A 191 -3.53 35.10 -10.70
C GLU A 191 -3.35 35.03 -9.18
N THR A 192 -3.89 33.99 -8.53
CA THR A 192 -3.80 33.83 -7.07
C THR A 192 -2.35 33.58 -6.66
N LEU A 193 -1.66 32.67 -7.34
CA LEU A 193 -0.25 32.37 -7.09
C LEU A 193 0.65 33.59 -7.39
N SER A 194 0.36 34.31 -8.47
CA SER A 194 1.10 35.52 -8.83
C SER A 194 0.94 36.63 -7.79
N LYS A 195 -0.27 36.82 -7.23
CA LYS A 195 -0.50 37.76 -6.12
C LYS A 195 0.29 37.37 -4.87
N LEU A 196 0.26 36.09 -4.49
CA LEU A 196 1.01 35.58 -3.33
C LEU A 196 2.53 35.77 -3.46
N ARG A 197 3.09 35.67 -4.67
CA ARG A 197 4.52 35.94 -4.95
C ARG A 197 4.86 37.43 -4.89
N SER A 198 3.93 38.29 -5.29
CA SER A 198 4.16 39.74 -5.35
C SER A 198 4.04 40.47 -4.00
N ASP A 199 3.45 39.84 -2.98
CA ASP A 199 3.29 40.41 -1.64
C ASP A 199 4.61 40.33 -0.85
N ARG A 200 5.57 41.16 -1.26
CA ARG A 200 6.95 41.19 -0.71
C ARG A 200 7.16 42.19 0.42
N ASP A 201 6.22 43.12 0.63
CA ASP A 201 6.51 44.37 1.35
C ASP A 201 5.36 44.89 2.23
N SER A 202 4.39 44.05 2.61
CA SER A 202 3.38 44.47 3.57
C SER A 202 3.85 44.18 5.00
N SER A 203 3.90 45.21 5.84
CA SER A 203 4.06 45.11 7.31
C SER A 203 2.95 44.31 8.00
N ASN A 204 2.08 43.65 7.22
CA ASN A 204 1.04 42.74 7.65
C ASN A 204 1.53 41.29 7.52
N THR A 205 1.45 40.62 8.65
CA THR A 205 1.55 39.19 9.02
C THR A 205 0.80 38.16 8.14
N LYS A 206 0.65 38.36 6.82
CA LYS A 206 -0.06 37.46 5.87
C LYS A 206 0.87 36.85 4.80
N GLU A 207 2.18 36.92 5.03
CA GLU A 207 3.21 36.34 4.17
C GLU A 207 3.17 34.79 4.16
N ILE A 208 3.56 34.16 3.05
CA ILE A 208 3.70 32.70 2.97
C ILE A 208 4.96 32.28 3.74
N CYS A 209 4.78 31.51 4.81
CA CYS A 209 5.89 31.05 5.65
C CYS A 209 6.66 29.88 5.01
N PHE A 210 5.97 29.00 4.28
CA PHE A 210 6.63 28.00 3.44
C PHE A 210 5.78 27.54 2.26
N VAL A 211 6.46 26.98 1.26
CA VAL A 211 5.87 26.22 0.15
C VAL A 211 6.31 24.77 0.24
N ALA A 212 5.36 23.84 0.26
CA ALA A 212 5.59 22.41 0.16
C ALA A 212 5.45 21.96 -1.30
N HIS A 213 6.53 21.40 -1.85
CA HIS A 213 6.66 21.02 -3.24
C HIS A 213 6.56 19.49 -3.38
N PHE A 214 5.52 19.03 -4.07
CA PHE A 214 5.24 17.61 -4.35
C PHE A 214 5.71 17.21 -5.77
N SER A 215 6.22 18.17 -6.54
CA SER A 215 6.69 18.00 -7.92
C SER A 215 7.92 17.07 -8.02
N PRO A 216 8.03 16.22 -9.06
CA PRO A 216 9.21 15.40 -9.30
C PRO A 216 10.52 16.20 -9.43
N LEU A 217 11.67 15.55 -9.18
CA LEU A 217 12.98 16.22 -9.16
C LEU A 217 13.32 16.94 -10.48
N ASN A 218 13.02 16.33 -11.63
CA ASN A 218 13.28 16.93 -12.93
C ASN A 218 12.51 18.26 -13.11
N ILE A 219 11.30 18.37 -12.55
CA ILE A 219 10.51 19.60 -12.55
C ILE A 219 11.14 20.64 -11.61
N LEU A 220 11.53 20.24 -10.40
CA LEU A 220 12.19 21.14 -9.44
C LEU A 220 13.54 21.67 -9.93
N GLN A 221 14.24 20.88 -10.74
CA GLN A 221 15.53 21.27 -11.33
C GLN A 221 15.38 22.23 -12.52
N HIS A 222 14.19 22.26 -13.15
CA HIS A 222 13.90 23.10 -14.30
C HIS A 222 14.06 24.59 -13.98
N SER A 223 14.74 25.34 -14.86
CA SER A 223 15.11 26.74 -14.63
C SER A 223 13.91 27.66 -14.36
N ARG A 224 12.85 27.54 -15.17
CA ARG A 224 11.58 28.28 -14.96
C ARG A 224 10.90 27.96 -13.63
N TYR A 225 11.03 26.75 -13.11
CA TYR A 225 10.44 26.40 -11.82
C TYR A 225 11.22 27.06 -10.69
N LYS A 226 12.55 27.09 -10.78
CA LYS A 226 13.41 27.82 -9.84
C LYS A 226 13.11 29.32 -9.85
N GLU A 227 12.98 29.92 -11.02
CA GLU A 227 12.53 31.31 -11.17
C GLU A 227 11.16 31.55 -10.50
N TRP A 228 10.25 30.58 -10.60
CA TRP A 228 8.98 30.64 -9.90
C TRP A 228 9.17 30.64 -8.38
N MET A 229 9.97 29.72 -7.85
CA MET A 229 10.30 29.63 -6.41
C MET A 229 10.97 30.90 -5.87
N ASP A 230 11.94 31.46 -6.60
CA ASP A 230 12.65 32.70 -6.24
C ASP A 230 11.72 33.94 -6.23
N GLY A 231 10.49 33.78 -6.72
CA GLY A 231 9.46 34.80 -6.68
C GLY A 231 8.90 35.06 -5.27
N PHE A 232 8.97 34.10 -4.35
CA PHE A 232 8.49 34.28 -2.98
C PHE A 232 9.42 35.18 -2.16
N SER A 233 8.95 35.58 -0.99
CA SER A 233 9.67 36.46 -0.09
C SER A 233 10.90 35.79 0.52
N GLU A 234 11.76 36.60 1.10
CA GLU A 234 12.98 36.11 1.73
C GLU A 234 12.76 35.28 3.01
N ARG A 235 11.58 35.34 3.62
CA ARG A 235 11.28 34.54 4.82
C ARG A 235 10.64 33.19 4.47
N CYS A 236 10.17 33.04 3.24
CA CYS A 236 9.54 31.82 2.77
C CYS A 236 10.55 30.67 2.71
N LYS A 237 10.24 29.57 3.40
CA LYS A 237 10.99 28.31 3.30
C LYS A 237 10.40 27.43 2.20
N HIS A 238 11.22 26.64 1.53
CA HIS A 238 10.80 25.71 0.48
C HIS A 238 11.05 24.28 0.94
N LEU A 239 9.98 23.52 1.11
CA LEU A 239 10.02 22.12 1.55
C LEU A 239 9.87 21.21 0.33
N ILE A 240 10.90 20.44 0.03
CA ILE A 240 10.93 19.51 -1.09
C ILE A 240 10.58 18.11 -0.56
N LEU A 241 9.41 17.60 -0.95
CA LEU A 241 8.93 16.27 -0.54
C LEU A 241 9.30 15.18 -1.55
N SER A 242 9.68 15.55 -2.77
CA SER A 242 10.24 14.63 -3.76
C SER A 242 11.75 14.49 -3.54
N LYS A 243 12.21 13.38 -2.97
CA LYS A 243 13.65 13.13 -2.91
C LYS A 243 14.20 12.68 -4.28
N PRO A 244 15.45 13.04 -4.61
CA PRO A 244 16.10 12.65 -5.87
C PRO A 244 16.17 11.15 -6.16
N ASP A 245 16.06 10.31 -5.13
CA ASP A 245 16.26 8.88 -5.24
C ASP A 245 15.14 8.15 -4.50
N GLU A 246 13.96 8.05 -5.11
CA GLU A 246 12.82 7.21 -4.68
C GLU A 246 13.25 5.76 -4.36
N LYS A 247 14.43 5.35 -4.85
CA LYS A 247 15.06 4.05 -4.60
C LYS A 247 15.56 3.87 -3.16
N THR A 248 15.68 4.92 -2.35
CA THR A 248 16.44 4.89 -1.08
C THR A 248 15.59 4.86 0.19
N GLN A 249 14.26 4.78 0.08
CA GLN A 249 13.38 5.06 1.21
C GLN A 249 12.76 3.82 1.86
N ILE A 250 13.00 3.65 3.16
CA ILE A 250 12.32 2.65 3.98
C ILE A 250 11.03 3.26 4.51
N ASN A 251 9.90 2.99 3.84
CA ASN A 251 8.59 3.47 4.28
C ASN A 251 7.92 2.54 5.32
N PHE A 252 8.33 1.27 5.36
CA PHE A 252 7.74 0.25 6.24
C PHE A 252 8.81 -0.35 7.15
N VAL A 253 9.26 0.43 8.13
CA VAL A 253 10.36 0.04 9.05
C VAL A 253 10.11 -1.32 9.69
N ASP A 254 8.88 -1.56 10.15
CA ASP A 254 8.49 -2.81 10.80
C ASP A 254 8.60 -4.04 9.86
N CYS A 255 8.37 -3.87 8.55
CA CYS A 255 8.56 -4.93 7.55
C CYS A 255 10.03 -5.32 7.43
N TYR A 256 10.95 -4.34 7.35
CA TYR A 256 12.39 -4.62 7.30
C TYR A 256 12.91 -5.25 8.59
N ARG A 257 12.43 -4.77 9.75
CA ARG A 257 12.75 -5.39 11.05
C ARG A 257 12.32 -6.84 11.10
N PHE A 258 11.09 -7.10 10.67
CA PHE A 258 10.49 -8.43 10.70
C PHE A 258 11.19 -9.39 9.73
N GLN A 259 11.47 -8.96 8.51
CA GLN A 259 12.25 -9.76 7.56
C GLN A 259 13.66 -10.04 8.08
N TYR A 260 14.32 -9.06 8.70
CA TYR A 260 15.66 -9.25 9.26
C TYR A 260 15.66 -10.31 10.38
N LEU A 261 14.65 -10.29 11.25
CA LEU A 261 14.46 -11.32 12.28
C LEU A 261 14.28 -12.71 11.66
N LEU A 262 13.39 -12.86 10.68
CA LEU A 262 13.14 -14.13 10.00
C LEU A 262 14.39 -14.62 9.24
N ARG A 263 15.16 -13.71 8.64
CA ARG A 263 16.46 -14.01 8.00
C ARG A 263 17.46 -14.62 8.96
N LYS A 264 17.46 -14.20 10.24
CA LYS A 264 18.34 -14.80 11.25
C LYS A 264 17.95 -16.23 11.60
N ILE A 265 16.70 -16.61 11.34
CA ILE A 265 16.19 -17.98 11.51
C ILE A 265 16.55 -18.84 10.30
N ASP A 266 16.21 -18.40 9.09
CA ASP A 266 16.54 -19.12 7.85
C ASP A 266 16.80 -18.11 6.72
N ASP A 267 18.07 -17.94 6.39
CA ASP A 267 18.50 -16.89 5.47
C ASP A 267 18.37 -17.30 3.99
N VAL A 268 18.08 -18.57 3.71
CA VAL A 268 17.80 -19.11 2.38
C VAL A 268 16.39 -18.74 1.94
N ILE A 269 15.39 -18.95 2.82
CA ILE A 269 13.98 -18.70 2.48
C ILE A 269 13.47 -17.32 2.94
N PHE A 270 14.21 -16.65 3.83
CA PHE A 270 14.01 -15.24 4.18
C PHE A 270 15.19 -14.40 3.68
N PRO A 271 15.21 -14.10 2.38
CA PRO A 271 16.25 -13.28 1.78
C PRO A 271 16.17 -11.85 2.31
N LYS A 272 17.30 -11.16 2.26
CA LYS A 272 17.35 -9.73 2.53
C LYS A 272 16.37 -9.03 1.59
N LEU A 273 15.57 -8.11 2.12
CA LEU A 273 14.87 -7.16 1.26
C LEU A 273 15.92 -6.36 0.49
N ALA A 274 15.58 -5.88 -0.69
CA ALA A 274 16.31 -4.81 -1.33
C ALA A 274 16.17 -3.52 -0.49
N LEU A 275 16.78 -3.51 0.69
CA LEU A 275 17.54 -2.35 1.13
C LEU A 275 18.43 -2.05 -0.06
N THR A 276 18.30 -0.88 -0.66
CA THR A 276 19.00 -0.56 -1.89
C THR A 276 20.48 -0.96 -1.71
N GLU A 277 20.96 -2.04 -2.33
CA GLU A 277 22.40 -2.32 -2.27
C GLU A 277 23.18 -1.21 -3.00
N ASN A 278 22.49 -0.51 -3.90
CA ASN A 278 22.84 0.81 -4.42
C ASN A 278 23.02 1.88 -3.33
N PHE A 279 22.31 1.83 -2.19
CA PHE A 279 22.46 2.76 -1.06
C PHE A 279 23.80 2.55 -0.35
N ILE A 280 24.24 1.29 -0.17
CA ILE A 280 25.55 0.98 0.45
C ILE A 280 26.69 1.18 -0.55
N GLN A 281 26.52 0.76 -1.81
CA GLN A 281 27.56 0.89 -2.84
C GLN A 281 27.76 2.33 -3.31
N ARG A 282 26.70 3.13 -3.55
CA ARG A 282 26.88 4.55 -3.97
C ARG A 282 27.44 5.42 -2.86
N ALA A 283 27.07 5.20 -1.60
CA ALA A 283 27.67 5.89 -0.46
C ALA A 283 29.18 5.58 -0.30
N LYS A 284 29.64 4.38 -0.74
CA LYS A 284 31.06 4.02 -0.81
C LYS A 284 31.76 4.66 -2.01
N VAL A 285 31.13 4.67 -3.19
CA VAL A 285 31.72 5.24 -4.42
C VAL A 285 31.91 6.77 -4.33
N GLU A 286 31.01 7.49 -3.65
CA GLU A 286 31.13 8.95 -3.46
C GLU A 286 32.13 9.37 -2.36
N ARG A 287 32.78 8.41 -1.67
CA ARG A 287 33.74 8.66 -0.59
C ARG A 287 35.12 8.03 -0.84
N THR A 288 35.65 8.14 -2.05
CA THR A 288 37.10 7.90 -2.25
C THR A 288 37.79 9.23 -2.50
N PRO A 289 38.51 9.81 -1.51
CA PRO A 289 39.40 10.93 -1.79
C PRO A 289 40.51 10.41 -2.71
N ILE A 290 40.65 11.00 -3.88
CA ILE A 290 41.85 10.83 -4.71
C ILE A 290 42.93 11.68 -4.05
N ASP A 291 44.09 11.09 -3.74
CA ASP A 291 45.25 11.91 -3.39
C ASP A 291 45.58 12.78 -4.61
N SER A 292 45.31 14.08 -4.44
CA SER A 292 45.48 15.12 -5.46
C SER A 292 46.91 15.24 -6.02
N LYS A 293 47.90 14.53 -5.46
CA LYS A 293 49.29 14.56 -5.92
C LYS A 293 49.76 13.31 -6.67
N THR A 294 49.13 12.16 -6.52
CA THR A 294 49.66 10.89 -7.09
C THR A 294 48.67 10.13 -7.97
N GLY A 295 47.36 10.39 -7.88
CA GLY A 295 46.36 9.80 -8.78
C GLY A 295 46.10 8.29 -8.61
N GLU A 296 46.68 7.64 -7.61
CA GLU A 296 46.42 6.22 -7.31
C GLU A 296 45.53 6.03 -6.07
N HIS A 297 44.69 4.98 -6.10
CA HIS A 297 43.78 4.60 -5.03
C HIS A 297 44.53 3.93 -3.88
N LEU A 298 44.41 4.47 -2.65
CA LEU A 298 45.02 3.89 -1.45
C LEU A 298 44.13 2.78 -0.86
N TYR A 299 44.70 1.58 -0.78
CA TYR A 299 44.31 0.34 -0.04
C TYR A 299 43.43 -0.71 -0.75
N GLN A 300 44.06 -1.87 -1.00
CA GLN A 300 43.47 -3.21 -0.88
C GLN A 300 43.52 -3.61 0.59
N ASP A 301 42.39 -3.95 1.20
CA ASP A 301 42.19 -5.22 1.95
C ASP A 301 40.90 -5.23 2.79
N GLU A 302 40.43 -6.46 2.97
CA GLU A 302 39.26 -6.94 3.70
C GLU A 302 39.15 -6.38 5.13
N LEU A 303 37.98 -5.85 5.49
CA LEU A 303 37.47 -5.99 6.86
C LEU A 303 35.93 -5.86 6.89
N ILE A 304 35.29 -6.98 7.20
CA ILE A 304 33.93 -7.09 7.69
C ILE A 304 33.90 -6.40 9.06
N ASN A 305 33.17 -5.29 9.18
CA ASN A 305 32.70 -4.76 10.46
C ASN A 305 31.35 -4.08 10.24
N ASP A 306 30.30 -4.78 10.69
CA ASP A 306 28.89 -4.39 10.71
C ASP A 306 28.61 -3.23 11.69
N THR A 307 29.27 -2.09 11.48
CA THR A 307 28.90 -0.82 12.12
C THR A 307 28.55 0.16 11.02
N VAL A 308 27.27 0.16 10.67
CA VAL A 308 26.70 1.01 9.64
C VAL A 308 26.43 2.39 10.26
N GLU A 309 27.48 3.21 10.42
CA GLU A 309 27.31 4.66 10.60
C GLU A 309 26.90 5.28 9.26
N GLN A 310 25.59 5.28 8.99
CA GLN A 310 24.99 5.98 7.85
C GLN A 310 24.96 7.49 8.07
N THR A 311 26.00 8.18 7.61
CA THR A 311 25.92 9.61 7.28
C THR A 311 25.19 9.77 5.94
N PHE A 312 24.02 10.40 5.96
CA PHE A 312 23.28 10.78 4.76
C PHE A 312 24.10 11.74 3.89
N VAL A 313 23.99 11.54 2.57
CA VAL A 313 24.37 12.51 1.55
C VAL A 313 23.67 13.83 1.89
N LYS A 314 24.47 14.86 2.18
CA LYS A 314 24.04 16.25 2.06
C LYS A 314 23.72 16.42 0.56
N GLY A 315 22.47 16.15 0.19
CA GLY A 315 22.01 16.14 -1.19
C GLY A 315 22.40 17.44 -1.86
N THR A 316 23.05 17.32 -3.01
CA THR A 316 23.57 18.38 -3.85
C THR A 316 22.44 19.22 -4.44
N LEU A 317 21.86 20.09 -3.62
CA LEU A 317 21.50 21.45 -4.01
C LEU A 317 22.37 22.34 -3.11
N LYS A 318 23.41 22.93 -3.68
CA LYS A 318 24.21 23.94 -2.97
C LYS A 318 23.27 25.03 -2.44
N GLU A 319 23.25 25.15 -1.12
CA GLU A 319 23.26 26.41 -0.35
C GLU A 319 22.36 27.55 -0.84
N MET A 320 21.12 27.56 -0.36
CA MET A 320 20.42 28.79 0.02
C MET A 320 19.72 28.48 1.34
N ASP A 321 19.82 29.32 2.36
CA ASP A 321 19.36 29.11 3.75
C ASP A 321 17.87 28.75 3.95
N ARG A 322 17.11 28.52 2.86
CA ARG A 322 15.65 28.48 2.79
C ARG A 322 15.07 27.22 2.13
N VAL A 323 15.86 26.32 1.53
CA VAL A 323 15.35 25.10 0.86
C VAL A 323 15.69 23.84 1.67
N PHE A 324 14.69 23.02 1.98
CA PHE A 324 14.80 21.84 2.85
C PHE A 324 14.23 20.61 2.16
N SER A 325 14.96 19.49 2.18
CA SER A 325 14.46 18.21 1.66
C SER A 325 13.97 17.33 2.81
N LEU A 326 12.78 16.74 2.66
CA LEU A 326 12.15 15.90 3.69
C LEU A 326 12.14 14.43 3.28
N ALA A 327 12.34 13.54 4.26
CA ALA A 327 12.08 12.12 4.18
C ALA A 327 10.66 11.80 4.70
N ALA A 328 10.13 10.61 4.38
CA ALA A 328 8.95 10.10 5.08
C ALA A 328 9.23 10.02 6.58
N LEU A 329 8.18 10.27 7.35
CA LEU A 329 8.18 10.32 8.81
C LEU A 329 8.93 11.53 9.39
N ASP A 330 9.54 12.40 8.58
CA ASP A 330 10.05 13.68 9.07
C ASP A 330 8.88 14.53 9.58
N LYS A 331 9.08 15.16 10.74
CA LYS A 331 8.06 15.97 11.40
C LYS A 331 8.49 17.44 11.38
N ILE A 332 7.62 18.27 10.82
CA ILE A 332 7.76 19.73 10.89
C ILE A 332 6.74 20.27 11.87
N VAL A 333 7.21 21.15 12.78
CA VAL A 333 6.35 21.86 13.71
C VAL A 333 6.30 23.32 13.31
N LEU A 334 5.12 23.77 12.88
CA LEU A 334 4.84 25.17 12.58
C LEU A 334 4.49 25.91 13.87
N ARG A 335 5.21 26.99 14.15
CA ARG A 335 4.84 27.99 15.16
C ARG A 335 4.60 29.33 14.45
N PRO A 336 3.78 30.24 15.02
CA PRO A 336 3.43 31.51 14.39
C PRO A 336 4.63 32.34 13.89
N ASN A 337 5.77 32.26 14.58
CA ASN A 337 6.97 33.04 14.26
C ASN A 337 8.19 32.16 13.90
N ASP A 338 8.08 30.83 13.99
CA ASP A 338 9.21 29.92 13.81
C ASP A 338 8.76 28.58 13.23
N ILE A 339 9.54 28.06 12.29
CA ILE A 339 9.45 26.65 11.89
C ILE A 339 10.56 25.93 12.64
N ILE A 340 10.18 25.13 13.65
CA ILE A 340 11.15 24.35 14.42
C ILE A 340 11.29 22.97 13.77
N GLU A 341 12.53 22.69 13.39
CA GLU A 341 12.95 21.40 12.87
C GLU A 341 13.02 20.38 14.01
N GLY A 342 12.20 19.34 13.93
CA GLY A 342 12.34 18.14 14.73
C GLY A 342 12.75 16.99 13.83
N PHE A 343 14.04 16.89 13.51
CA PHE A 343 14.56 15.71 12.80
C PHE A 343 14.76 14.58 13.80
N ASP A 344 13.79 13.66 13.89
CA ASP A 344 14.01 12.40 14.57
C ASP A 344 13.49 11.24 13.73
N SER A 345 14.31 10.81 12.77
CA SER A 345 14.00 9.68 11.88
C SER A 345 15.23 8.80 11.61
N LYS A 346 16.16 8.68 12.59
CA LYS A 346 17.25 7.69 12.47
C LYS A 346 16.72 6.27 12.76
N ILE A 347 16.47 5.49 11.71
CA ILE A 347 16.15 4.07 11.83
C ILE A 347 17.44 3.29 12.14
N ARG A 348 17.64 2.86 13.39
CA ARG A 348 18.79 2.02 13.80
C ARG A 348 18.47 0.54 13.66
N ILE A 349 18.82 -0.09 12.54
CA ILE A 349 18.48 -1.48 12.23
C ILE A 349 18.96 -2.45 13.32
N ASP A 350 20.18 -2.27 13.85
CA ASP A 350 20.79 -3.17 14.84
C ASP A 350 20.09 -3.14 16.21
N SER A 351 19.51 -2.01 16.58
CA SER A 351 18.75 -1.89 17.83
C SER A 351 17.57 -2.84 17.90
N TYR A 352 17.02 -3.22 16.74
CA TYR A 352 15.85 -4.10 16.65
C TYR A 352 16.21 -5.58 16.77
N TYR A 353 17.39 -5.98 16.30
CA TYR A 353 17.91 -7.33 16.54
C TYR A 353 18.27 -7.52 18.01
N ASN A 354 18.91 -6.51 18.61
CA ASN A 354 19.31 -6.57 20.02
C ASN A 354 18.10 -6.75 20.95
N GLU A 355 16.91 -6.25 20.59
CA GLU A 355 15.68 -6.48 21.35
C GLU A 355 15.18 -7.94 21.30
N ALA A 356 15.32 -8.62 20.16
CA ALA A 356 14.93 -10.02 19.98
C ALA A 356 16.00 -11.02 20.44
N ALA A 357 17.29 -10.66 20.29
CA ALA A 357 18.45 -11.46 20.71
C ALA A 357 18.63 -11.53 22.23
N LEU A 358 17.86 -10.77 23.01
CA LEU A 358 17.81 -10.85 24.47
C LEU A 358 17.21 -12.17 24.98
N HIS A 359 16.63 -13.01 24.12
CA HIS A 359 16.07 -14.28 24.54
C HIS A 359 17.16 -15.38 24.64
N PRO A 360 17.51 -15.87 25.86
CA PRO A 360 18.65 -16.78 26.04
C PRO A 360 18.55 -18.10 25.27
N GLN A 361 17.32 -18.65 25.14
CA GLN A 361 17.03 -19.91 24.44
C GLN A 361 17.05 -19.82 22.90
N LEU A 362 17.10 -18.62 22.31
CA LEU A 362 17.06 -18.48 20.85
C LEU A 362 18.30 -19.08 20.17
N GLN A 363 19.48 -18.93 20.78
CA GLN A 363 20.74 -19.45 20.22
C GLN A 363 20.79 -20.98 20.19
N GLU A 364 20.20 -21.64 21.19
CA GLU A 364 20.12 -23.10 21.27
C GLU A 364 19.25 -23.65 20.13
N HIS A 365 18.02 -23.14 19.99
CA HIS A 365 17.12 -23.53 18.89
C HIS A 365 17.67 -23.20 17.49
N LEU A 366 18.42 -22.11 17.34
CA LEU A 366 19.10 -21.81 16.08
C LEU A 366 20.18 -22.86 15.75
N THR A 367 20.85 -23.41 16.77
CA THR A 367 21.85 -24.46 16.59
C THR A 367 21.20 -25.77 16.17
N GLU A 368 20.11 -26.17 16.85
CA GLU A 368 19.31 -27.34 16.48
C GLU A 368 18.77 -27.24 15.05
N LEU A 369 18.23 -26.07 14.68
CA LEU A 369 17.70 -25.82 13.34
C LEU A 369 18.78 -25.97 12.26
N LYS A 370 19.99 -25.44 12.50
CA LYS A 370 21.11 -25.57 11.55
C LYS A 370 21.51 -27.01 11.32
N GLU A 371 21.45 -27.86 12.35
CA GLU A 371 21.70 -29.30 12.17
C GLU A 371 20.63 -29.94 11.30
N LEU A 372 19.34 -29.66 11.55
CA LEU A 372 18.23 -30.16 10.73
C LEU A 372 18.30 -29.69 9.26
N GLN A 373 18.88 -28.50 9.02
CA GLN A 373 19.00 -27.93 7.68
C GLN A 373 20.11 -28.57 6.82
N LYS A 374 21.08 -29.28 7.40
CA LYS A 374 22.21 -29.88 6.66
C LYS A 374 21.78 -30.97 5.70
N ASP A 375 20.71 -31.70 6.03
CA ASP A 375 20.24 -32.85 5.27
C ASP A 375 19.11 -32.48 4.27
N LEU A 376 18.79 -31.19 4.13
CA LEU A 376 17.72 -30.74 3.24
C LEU A 376 18.18 -30.66 1.78
N PRO A 377 17.31 -30.97 0.81
CA PRO A 377 17.64 -30.92 -0.61
C PRO A 377 18.00 -29.49 -1.04
N GLU A 378 19.04 -29.39 -1.87
CA GLU A 378 19.37 -28.16 -2.58
C GLU A 378 18.36 -27.93 -3.72
N ALA A 379 17.96 -26.68 -3.91
CA ALA A 379 17.07 -26.32 -5.00
C ALA A 379 17.79 -26.33 -6.35
N LYS A 380 17.12 -26.89 -7.35
CA LYS A 380 17.62 -26.89 -8.73
C LYS A 380 17.39 -25.54 -9.42
N ASP A 381 18.18 -25.26 -10.44
CA ASP A 381 18.13 -23.95 -11.14
C ASP A 381 16.83 -23.69 -11.91
N TYR A 382 16.16 -24.76 -12.35
CA TYR A 382 14.90 -24.70 -13.09
C TYR A 382 13.66 -24.70 -12.18
N GLU A 383 13.84 -24.88 -10.87
CA GLU A 383 12.72 -24.86 -9.93
C GLU A 383 12.13 -23.45 -9.83
N PRO A 384 10.81 -23.31 -9.93
CA PRO A 384 10.17 -22.00 -9.82
C PRO A 384 10.37 -21.38 -8.44
N GLU A 385 10.60 -20.06 -8.43
CA GLU A 385 10.71 -19.24 -7.23
C GLU A 385 9.32 -18.71 -6.86
N LEU A 386 8.73 -19.26 -5.80
CA LEU A 386 7.49 -18.83 -5.18
C LEU A 386 7.77 -17.77 -4.11
N VAL A 387 7.15 -16.60 -4.22
CA VAL A 387 7.31 -15.49 -3.28
C VAL A 387 5.96 -15.01 -2.77
N PHE A 388 5.77 -15.10 -1.45
CA PHE A 388 4.59 -14.56 -0.79
C PHE A 388 4.78 -13.05 -0.56
N LEU A 389 4.35 -12.22 -1.50
CA LEU A 389 4.48 -10.77 -1.40
C LEU A 389 3.61 -10.21 -0.27
N GLY A 390 2.46 -10.82 0.00
CA GLY A 390 1.64 -10.49 1.15
C GLY A 390 0.76 -11.65 1.60
N THR A 391 0.54 -11.74 2.91
CA THR A 391 -0.01 -12.93 3.58
C THR A 391 -1.15 -12.62 4.55
N GLY A 392 -1.61 -11.38 4.60
CA GLY A 392 -2.67 -10.92 5.51
C GLY A 392 -4.03 -10.81 4.84
N SER A 393 -5.08 -10.90 5.67
CA SER A 393 -6.47 -10.77 5.27
C SER A 393 -7.07 -9.38 5.58
N ALA A 394 -7.95 -8.91 4.68
CA ALA A 394 -8.85 -7.76 4.76
C ALA A 394 -8.20 -6.37 4.74
N LEU A 395 -7.30 -6.08 5.67
CA LEU A 395 -6.61 -4.78 5.77
C LEU A 395 -5.12 -5.03 5.78
N PRO A 396 -4.25 -4.10 5.38
CA PRO A 396 -2.81 -4.22 5.63
C PRO A 396 -2.49 -3.94 7.11
N SER A 397 -1.47 -4.63 7.65
CA SER A 397 -0.91 -4.35 8.98
C SER A 397 0.57 -3.97 8.88
N LYS A 398 1.15 -3.58 10.01
CA LYS A 398 2.59 -3.35 10.14
C LYS A 398 3.47 -4.55 9.73
N LEU A 399 2.94 -5.78 9.79
CA LEU A 399 3.71 -7.01 9.62
C LEU A 399 3.28 -7.87 8.43
N ARG A 400 2.05 -7.67 7.94
CA ARG A 400 1.49 -8.42 6.82
C ARG A 400 0.82 -7.44 5.86
N ALA A 401 1.29 -7.41 4.62
CA ALA A 401 0.59 -6.88 3.48
C ALA A 401 -0.59 -7.80 3.11
N THR A 402 -1.51 -7.28 2.31
CA THR A 402 -2.66 -8.03 1.77
C THR A 402 -2.23 -9.09 0.76
N ALA A 403 -3.11 -10.05 0.44
CA ALA A 403 -2.76 -11.22 -0.37
C ALA A 403 -2.11 -10.86 -1.72
N SER A 404 -0.89 -11.36 -1.94
CA SER A 404 -0.31 -11.42 -3.28
C SER A 404 0.84 -12.42 -3.30
N ILE A 405 0.89 -13.23 -4.35
CA ILE A 405 1.88 -14.29 -4.49
C ILE A 405 2.45 -14.24 -5.90
N LEU A 406 3.77 -14.22 -5.99
CA LEU A 406 4.51 -14.26 -7.24
C LEU A 406 5.09 -15.66 -7.44
N ILE A 407 5.04 -16.17 -8.67
CA ILE A 407 5.75 -17.37 -9.11
C ILE A 407 6.65 -16.95 -10.27
N ASN A 408 7.96 -17.03 -10.10
CA ASN A 408 8.93 -16.77 -11.16
C ASN A 408 9.48 -18.09 -11.70
N PHE A 409 9.61 -18.15 -13.01
CA PHE A 409 10.17 -19.26 -13.75
C PHE A 409 11.46 -18.78 -14.42
N THR A 410 12.51 -19.59 -14.33
CA THR A 410 13.77 -19.42 -15.07
C THR A 410 13.77 -20.20 -16.38
N TYR A 411 12.91 -21.23 -16.48
CA TYR A 411 12.79 -22.14 -17.61
C TYR A 411 11.31 -22.34 -17.99
N PRO A 412 10.97 -22.54 -19.29
CA PRO A 412 11.87 -22.53 -20.46
C PRO A 412 12.37 -21.15 -20.86
N GLU A 413 11.63 -20.11 -20.51
CA GLU A 413 12.05 -18.73 -20.60
C GLU A 413 11.70 -17.99 -19.30
N PRO A 414 12.42 -16.90 -18.96
CA PRO A 414 12.05 -16.05 -17.85
C PRO A 414 10.58 -15.63 -17.94
N SER A 415 9.79 -16.06 -16.97
CA SER A 415 8.35 -15.81 -16.93
C SER A 415 7.89 -15.60 -15.51
N SER A 416 6.83 -14.80 -15.35
CA SER A 416 6.24 -14.55 -14.03
C SER A 416 4.72 -14.73 -14.05
N VAL A 417 4.19 -15.19 -12.92
CA VAL A 417 2.75 -15.35 -12.65
C VAL A 417 2.44 -14.69 -11.31
N ILE A 418 1.36 -13.92 -11.25
CA ILE A 418 0.85 -13.35 -9.99
C ILE A 418 -0.50 -13.98 -9.66
N LEU A 419 -0.63 -14.51 -8.44
CA LEU A 419 -1.89 -14.96 -7.84
C LEU A 419 -2.32 -13.92 -6.81
N ASP A 420 -3.43 -13.26 -7.09
CA ASP A 420 -3.95 -12.06 -6.43
C ASP A 420 -2.97 -10.87 -6.43
N CYS A 421 -3.51 -9.69 -6.64
CA CYS A 421 -2.76 -8.45 -6.87
C CYS A 421 -3.34 -7.34 -6.00
N SER A 422 -3.24 -7.52 -4.69
CA SER A 422 -3.76 -6.61 -3.69
C SER A 422 -2.99 -5.29 -3.58
N GLU A 423 -3.46 -4.40 -2.71
CA GLU A 423 -2.82 -3.12 -2.44
C GLU A 423 -1.31 -3.31 -2.16
N ASP A 424 -0.50 -2.43 -2.75
CA ASP A 424 0.96 -2.40 -2.55
C ASP A 424 1.74 -3.62 -3.09
N THR A 425 1.13 -4.48 -3.93
CA THR A 425 1.84 -5.57 -4.64
C THR A 425 3.09 -5.07 -5.36
N TYR A 426 2.98 -3.97 -6.12
CA TYR A 426 4.14 -3.34 -6.78
C TYR A 426 5.20 -2.87 -5.79
N GLY A 427 4.80 -2.27 -4.66
CA GLY A 427 5.73 -1.84 -3.62
C GLY A 427 6.46 -3.01 -2.97
N GLN A 428 5.78 -4.13 -2.72
CA GLN A 428 6.40 -5.35 -2.22
C GLN A 428 7.39 -5.96 -3.22
N LEU A 429 7.07 -5.96 -4.53
CA LEU A 429 8.04 -6.33 -5.57
C LEU A 429 9.31 -5.47 -5.48
N CYS A 430 9.14 -4.15 -5.45
CA CYS A 430 10.26 -3.21 -5.34
C CYS A 430 11.08 -3.42 -4.06
N ARG A 431 10.42 -3.66 -2.91
CA ARG A 431 11.11 -3.92 -1.63
C ARG A 431 11.83 -5.25 -1.63
N ARG A 432 11.26 -6.29 -2.23
CA ARG A 432 11.86 -7.62 -2.26
C ARG A 432 13.02 -7.70 -3.25
N PHE A 433 12.88 -7.11 -4.43
CA PHE A 433 13.75 -7.36 -5.57
C PHE A 433 14.56 -6.13 -6.03
N GLY A 434 14.21 -4.94 -5.57
CA GLY A 434 14.73 -3.69 -6.13
C GLY A 434 14.05 -3.36 -7.47
N LEU A 435 14.26 -2.13 -7.96
CA LEU A 435 13.57 -1.66 -9.16
C LEU A 435 13.96 -2.43 -10.42
N ASP A 436 15.25 -2.71 -10.63
CA ASP A 436 15.72 -3.29 -11.88
C ASP A 436 15.14 -4.71 -12.08
N ARG A 437 15.25 -5.57 -11.06
CA ARG A 437 14.67 -6.91 -11.11
C ARG A 437 13.14 -6.89 -11.05
N THR A 438 12.52 -5.85 -10.47
CA THR A 438 11.06 -5.64 -10.58
C THR A 438 10.65 -5.32 -12.02
N CYS A 439 11.38 -4.46 -12.72
CA CYS A 439 11.13 -4.18 -14.13
C CYS A 439 11.23 -5.46 -14.98
N ASP A 440 12.20 -6.32 -14.71
CA ASP A 440 12.35 -7.61 -15.41
C ASP A 440 11.19 -8.56 -15.12
N ILE A 441 10.74 -8.65 -13.86
CA ILE A 441 9.53 -9.43 -13.49
C ILE A 441 8.30 -8.90 -14.24
N LEU A 442 8.10 -7.58 -14.27
CA LEU A 442 6.93 -6.98 -14.92
C LEU A 442 6.96 -7.20 -16.44
N LYS A 443 8.11 -7.06 -17.09
CA LYS A 443 8.26 -7.35 -18.54
C LYS A 443 7.91 -8.80 -18.87
N ASN A 444 8.32 -9.73 -18.00
CA ASN A 444 8.13 -11.17 -18.20
C ASN A 444 6.84 -11.72 -17.57
N LEU A 445 5.97 -10.85 -17.03
CA LEU A 445 4.70 -11.25 -16.45
C LEU A 445 3.74 -11.75 -17.54
N LYS A 446 3.36 -13.03 -17.45
CA LYS A 446 2.51 -13.73 -18.44
C LYS A 446 1.08 -13.92 -17.95
N ILE A 447 0.88 -14.15 -16.64
CA ILE A 447 -0.44 -14.41 -16.04
C ILE A 447 -0.63 -13.55 -14.79
N ILE A 448 -1.81 -12.94 -14.67
CA ILE A 448 -2.34 -12.44 -13.40
C ILE A 448 -3.68 -13.13 -13.16
N TYR A 449 -3.80 -13.84 -12.04
CA TYR A 449 -5.05 -14.47 -11.61
C TYR A 449 -5.62 -13.73 -10.42
N ILE A 450 -6.88 -13.28 -10.52
CA ILE A 450 -7.63 -12.69 -9.42
C ILE A 450 -8.71 -13.68 -8.98
N SER A 451 -8.69 -14.10 -7.72
CA SER A 451 -9.58 -15.12 -7.16
C SER A 451 -11.03 -14.64 -7.05
N HIS A 452 -11.23 -13.41 -6.57
CA HIS A 452 -12.56 -12.83 -6.33
C HIS A 452 -12.50 -11.29 -6.22
N GLN A 453 -13.62 -10.65 -5.87
CA GLN A 453 -13.79 -9.20 -5.98
C GLN A 453 -13.42 -8.40 -4.72
N HIS A 454 -13.05 -9.01 -3.59
CA HIS A 454 -12.72 -8.22 -2.41
C HIS A 454 -11.44 -7.40 -2.63
N ALA A 455 -11.43 -6.19 -2.06
CA ALA A 455 -10.42 -5.17 -2.35
C ALA A 455 -8.99 -5.61 -2.00
N ASP A 456 -8.85 -6.42 -0.96
CA ASP A 456 -7.60 -7.02 -0.48
C ASP A 456 -7.00 -8.08 -1.41
N HIS A 457 -7.55 -8.27 -2.62
CA HIS A 457 -7.04 -9.21 -3.63
C HIS A 457 -6.77 -8.57 -5.01
N HIS A 458 -7.22 -7.33 -5.29
CA HIS A 458 -7.09 -6.76 -6.64
C HIS A 458 -6.78 -5.26 -6.74
N VAL A 459 -6.84 -4.50 -5.64
CA VAL A 459 -6.67 -3.03 -5.71
C VAL A 459 -5.28 -2.61 -6.25
N GLY A 460 -4.26 -3.46 -6.17
CA GLY A 460 -2.95 -3.23 -6.76
C GLY A 460 -2.84 -3.55 -8.26
N LEU A 461 -3.83 -4.23 -8.85
CA LEU A 461 -3.82 -4.69 -10.24
C LEU A 461 -3.51 -3.56 -11.22
N LEU A 462 -4.23 -2.45 -11.12
CA LEU A 462 -4.05 -1.31 -12.02
C LEU A 462 -2.67 -0.68 -11.88
N LYS A 463 -2.09 -0.64 -10.68
CA LYS A 463 -0.72 -0.14 -10.50
C LYS A 463 0.28 -1.05 -11.21
N VAL A 464 0.17 -2.37 -11.04
CA VAL A 464 1.04 -3.35 -11.72
C VAL A 464 0.90 -3.26 -13.24
N LEU A 465 -0.32 -3.18 -13.77
CA LEU A 465 -0.55 -3.06 -15.21
C LEU A 465 0.00 -1.74 -15.79
N ASN A 466 -0.17 -0.61 -15.10
CA ASN A 466 0.40 0.67 -15.53
C ASN A 466 1.92 0.66 -15.55
N GLU A 467 2.57 0.13 -14.51
CA GLU A 467 4.03 0.06 -14.47
C GLU A 467 4.58 -0.91 -15.54
N ARG A 468 3.87 -2.00 -15.80
CA ARG A 468 4.21 -2.94 -16.88
C ARG A 468 4.05 -2.31 -18.26
N ALA A 469 2.98 -1.55 -18.50
CA ALA A 469 2.71 -0.89 -19.78
C ALA A 469 3.79 0.13 -20.19
N LYS A 470 4.56 0.66 -19.22
CA LYS A 470 5.73 1.51 -19.49
C LYS A 470 6.93 0.71 -20.04
N LEU A 471 6.95 -0.61 -19.85
CA LEU A 471 8.10 -1.48 -20.09
C LEU A 471 7.93 -2.39 -21.30
N THR A 472 6.69 -2.76 -21.64
CA THR A 472 6.39 -3.67 -22.75
C THR A 472 4.95 -3.47 -23.26
N SER A 473 4.74 -3.71 -24.55
CA SER A 473 3.43 -3.77 -25.20
C SER A 473 2.86 -5.19 -25.29
N GLU A 474 3.65 -6.23 -24.96
CA GLU A 474 3.21 -7.62 -25.02
C GLU A 474 2.03 -7.85 -24.07
N PRO A 475 0.91 -8.47 -24.50
CA PRO A 475 -0.25 -8.64 -23.66
C PRO A 475 -0.01 -9.67 -22.53
N VAL A 476 -0.38 -9.30 -21.29
CA VAL A 476 -0.49 -10.24 -20.15
C VAL A 476 -1.90 -10.83 -20.07
N ALA A 477 -2.03 -12.13 -19.80
CA ALA A 477 -3.33 -12.76 -19.58
C ALA A 477 -3.83 -12.46 -18.16
N VAL A 478 -4.98 -11.77 -18.05
CA VAL A 478 -5.58 -11.38 -16.77
C VAL A 478 -6.87 -12.16 -16.57
N PHE A 479 -6.84 -13.15 -15.69
CA PHE A 479 -8.02 -13.92 -15.27
C PHE A 479 -8.78 -13.10 -14.23
N LEU A 480 -9.91 -12.51 -14.64
CA LEU A 480 -10.61 -11.51 -13.86
C LEU A 480 -12.04 -11.96 -13.50
N PRO A 481 -12.45 -11.88 -12.23
CA PRO A 481 -13.83 -12.06 -11.81
C PRO A 481 -14.77 -11.04 -12.48
N PRO A 482 -15.97 -11.48 -12.94
CA PRO A 482 -16.94 -10.57 -13.53
C PRO A 482 -17.25 -9.41 -12.61
N GLY A 483 -17.33 -8.18 -13.12
CA GLY A 483 -17.65 -6.96 -12.38
C GLY A 483 -16.44 -6.07 -12.11
N LEU A 484 -15.22 -6.62 -12.07
CA LEU A 484 -14.00 -5.83 -11.93
C LEU A 484 -13.59 -5.15 -13.25
N GLU A 485 -14.11 -5.59 -14.40
CA GLU A 485 -13.90 -4.93 -15.69
C GLU A 485 -14.38 -3.47 -15.67
N ILE A 486 -15.36 -3.14 -14.82
CA ILE A 486 -15.89 -1.78 -14.67
C ILE A 486 -14.80 -0.83 -14.16
N LEU A 487 -14.04 -1.24 -13.13
CA LEU A 487 -12.94 -0.45 -12.59
C LEU A 487 -11.81 -0.32 -13.62
N VAL A 488 -11.48 -1.41 -14.32
CA VAL A 488 -10.46 -1.38 -15.37
C VAL A 488 -10.86 -0.47 -16.53
N ASN A 489 -12.11 -0.53 -16.98
CA ASN A 489 -12.62 0.34 -18.03
C ASN A 489 -12.67 1.80 -17.59
N TYR A 490 -13.11 2.07 -16.35
CA TYR A 490 -13.06 3.40 -15.76
C TYR A 490 -11.63 3.94 -15.74
N HIS A 491 -10.65 3.11 -15.36
CA HIS A 491 -9.26 3.51 -15.35
C HIS A 491 -8.80 3.95 -16.75
N ASN A 492 -8.98 3.11 -17.76
CA ASN A 492 -8.52 3.40 -19.13
C ASN A 492 -9.21 4.62 -19.76
N GLN A 493 -10.46 4.90 -19.37
CA GLN A 493 -11.21 6.06 -19.89
C GLN A 493 -10.79 7.39 -19.28
N ASN A 494 -10.27 7.39 -18.04
CA ASN A 494 -10.06 8.61 -17.26
C ASN A 494 -8.58 8.90 -16.93
N PHE A 495 -7.72 7.88 -16.99
CA PHE A 495 -6.27 7.96 -16.77
C PHE A 495 -5.51 7.49 -18.01
N ASN A 496 -4.56 6.57 -17.86
CA ASN A 496 -3.76 6.03 -18.96
C ASN A 496 -4.49 4.86 -19.63
N ASP A 497 -4.71 4.95 -20.94
CA ASP A 497 -5.28 3.85 -21.73
C ASP A 497 -4.21 2.80 -22.03
N ILE A 498 -4.29 1.69 -21.30
CA ILE A 498 -3.34 0.57 -21.36
C ILE A 498 -3.99 -0.72 -21.88
N ARG A 499 -5.18 -0.62 -22.50
CA ARG A 499 -5.97 -1.78 -22.98
C ARG A 499 -5.22 -2.70 -23.95
N HIS A 500 -4.24 -2.18 -24.67
CA HIS A 500 -3.44 -2.94 -25.62
C HIS A 500 -2.39 -3.85 -24.94
N THR A 501 -2.14 -3.69 -23.64
CA THR A 501 -1.07 -4.38 -22.90
C THR A 501 -1.52 -5.58 -22.09
N TYR A 502 -2.82 -5.92 -22.14
CA TYR A 502 -3.37 -7.07 -21.42
C TYR A 502 -4.60 -7.64 -22.14
N GLN A 503 -4.93 -8.89 -21.82
CA GLN A 503 -6.13 -9.57 -22.28
C GLN A 503 -6.93 -10.07 -21.08
N ILE A 504 -8.18 -9.61 -20.94
CA ILE A 504 -9.05 -10.05 -19.84
C ILE A 504 -9.74 -11.35 -20.22
N HIS A 505 -9.59 -12.36 -19.36
CA HIS A 505 -10.33 -13.61 -19.43
C HIS A 505 -11.29 -13.71 -18.24
N ASN A 506 -12.58 -13.66 -18.53
CA ASN A 506 -13.60 -13.68 -17.49
C ASN A 506 -13.67 -15.06 -16.81
N THR A 507 -13.36 -15.13 -15.52
CA THR A 507 -13.26 -16.42 -14.79
C THR A 507 -14.57 -17.20 -14.77
N LYS A 508 -15.73 -16.53 -14.85
CA LYS A 508 -17.05 -17.19 -14.90
C LYS A 508 -17.23 -18.06 -16.15
N LEU A 509 -16.61 -17.66 -17.26
CA LEU A 509 -16.66 -18.41 -18.53
C LEU A 509 -15.65 -19.56 -18.58
N LEU A 510 -14.66 -19.55 -17.68
CA LEU A 510 -13.54 -20.51 -17.67
C LEU A 510 -13.70 -21.62 -16.61
N LYS A 511 -14.86 -21.69 -15.97
CA LYS A 511 -15.14 -22.67 -14.91
C LYS A 511 -15.08 -24.10 -15.43
N SER A 512 -14.42 -24.93 -14.65
CA SER A 512 -14.39 -26.38 -14.73
C SER A 512 -15.54 -26.96 -13.92
N TYR A 513 -16.16 -28.02 -14.42
CA TYR A 513 -17.31 -28.66 -13.78
C TYR A 513 -17.00 -30.15 -13.56
N PRO A 514 -16.24 -30.50 -12.50
CA PRO A 514 -15.75 -31.86 -12.30
C PRO A 514 -16.89 -32.87 -12.12
N LYS A 515 -17.99 -32.46 -11.46
CA LYS A 515 -19.14 -33.31 -11.14
C LYS A 515 -20.14 -33.53 -12.29
N LEU A 516 -20.04 -32.78 -13.39
CA LEU A 516 -20.98 -32.94 -14.52
C LEU A 516 -20.68 -34.21 -15.33
N SER A 517 -21.75 -34.78 -15.90
CA SER A 517 -21.66 -35.90 -16.84
C SER A 517 -20.97 -35.48 -18.15
N GLN A 518 -20.59 -36.47 -18.97
CA GLN A 518 -19.90 -36.21 -20.23
C GLN A 518 -20.76 -35.38 -21.20
N ASP A 519 -22.07 -35.66 -21.27
CA ASP A 519 -23.01 -34.95 -22.16
C ASP A 519 -23.21 -33.48 -21.76
N GLU A 520 -23.24 -33.19 -20.46
CA GLU A 520 -23.32 -31.83 -19.92
C GLU A 520 -22.02 -31.04 -20.17
N LYS A 521 -20.88 -31.71 -20.24
CA LYS A 521 -19.58 -31.10 -20.58
C LYS A 521 -19.51 -30.72 -22.06
N THR A 522 -20.08 -31.52 -22.97
CA THR A 522 -20.15 -31.23 -24.41
C THR A 522 -20.99 -29.99 -24.72
N MET A 523 -22.00 -29.66 -23.91
CA MET A 523 -22.77 -28.42 -24.06
C MET A 523 -21.95 -27.14 -23.77
N ARG A 524 -20.71 -27.26 -23.27
CA ARG A 524 -19.82 -26.14 -22.93
C ARG A 524 -18.62 -25.96 -23.88
N LEU A 525 -18.74 -26.41 -25.13
CA LEU A 525 -17.73 -26.25 -26.19
C LEU A 525 -17.08 -24.85 -26.28
N PRO A 526 -17.82 -23.72 -26.19
CA PRO A 526 -17.19 -22.40 -26.25
C PRO A 526 -16.16 -22.15 -25.14
N ALA A 527 -16.44 -22.61 -23.91
CA ALA A 527 -15.50 -22.47 -22.79
C ALA A 527 -14.25 -23.35 -22.99
N GLN A 528 -14.40 -24.51 -23.61
CA GLN A 528 -13.27 -25.39 -23.94
C GLN A 528 -12.39 -24.80 -25.04
N ALA A 529 -12.99 -24.19 -26.06
CA ALA A 529 -12.25 -23.50 -27.12
C ALA A 529 -11.43 -22.33 -26.57
N THR A 530 -12.05 -21.43 -25.78
CA THR A 530 -11.33 -20.31 -25.13
C THR A 530 -10.22 -20.81 -24.21
N ARG A 531 -10.44 -21.92 -23.50
CA ARG A 531 -9.40 -22.53 -22.67
C ARG A 531 -8.20 -22.99 -23.47
N LEU A 532 -8.42 -23.68 -24.59
CA LEU A 532 -7.35 -24.13 -25.49
C LEU A 532 -6.63 -22.94 -26.13
N GLU A 533 -7.34 -21.86 -26.48
CA GLU A 533 -6.74 -20.63 -26.99
C GLU A 533 -5.75 -20.03 -25.98
N ILE A 534 -6.13 -19.93 -24.70
CA ILE A 534 -5.26 -19.41 -23.64
C ILE A 534 -4.04 -20.31 -23.43
N ILE A 535 -4.23 -21.62 -23.41
CA ILE A 535 -3.12 -22.58 -23.26
C ILE A 535 -2.17 -22.45 -24.45
N ASN A 536 -2.68 -22.40 -25.69
CA ASN A 536 -1.85 -22.27 -26.89
C ASN A 536 -1.10 -20.92 -26.94
N GLN A 537 -1.70 -19.84 -26.45
CA GLN A 537 -1.03 -18.54 -26.32
C GLN A 537 0.13 -18.58 -25.30
N LEU A 538 0.07 -19.51 -24.36
CA LEU A 538 1.01 -19.69 -23.26
C LEU A 538 1.75 -21.04 -23.33
N ASP A 539 1.82 -21.68 -24.51
CA ASP A 539 2.28 -23.07 -24.73
C ASP A 539 3.74 -23.33 -24.28
N GLY A 540 4.51 -22.25 -24.08
CA GLY A 540 5.84 -22.31 -23.47
C GLY A 540 5.85 -22.37 -21.94
N LEU A 541 4.75 -22.11 -21.24
CA LEU A 541 4.71 -22.00 -19.78
C LEU A 541 3.57 -22.80 -19.16
N LEU A 542 2.35 -22.61 -19.66
CA LEU A 542 1.12 -23.15 -19.09
C LEU A 542 0.71 -24.40 -19.85
N ILE A 543 0.75 -25.55 -19.18
CA ILE A 543 0.30 -26.83 -19.74
C ILE A 543 -1.22 -26.96 -19.61
N ASP A 544 -1.75 -26.62 -18.44
CA ASP A 544 -3.17 -26.79 -18.14
C ASP A 544 -3.63 -25.88 -17.01
N TYR A 545 -4.92 -25.55 -17.00
CA TYR A 545 -5.53 -24.90 -15.83
C TYR A 545 -6.99 -25.34 -15.62
N LYS A 546 -7.43 -25.30 -14.36
CA LYS A 546 -8.81 -25.60 -13.93
C LYS A 546 -9.25 -24.57 -12.91
N ILE A 547 -10.53 -24.19 -12.95
CA ILE A 547 -11.10 -23.18 -12.06
C ILE A 547 -12.44 -23.70 -11.55
N VAL A 548 -12.74 -23.60 -10.26
CA VAL A 548 -14.04 -23.98 -9.69
C VAL A 548 -14.58 -22.86 -8.80
N ASP A 549 -15.89 -22.82 -8.63
CA ASP A 549 -16.52 -21.94 -7.64
C ASP A 549 -16.17 -22.40 -6.22
N VAL A 550 -16.04 -21.41 -5.32
CA VAL A 550 -15.91 -21.63 -3.88
C VAL A 550 -16.92 -20.79 -3.11
N ASP A 551 -17.34 -21.28 -1.95
CA ASP A 551 -18.28 -20.54 -1.09
C ASP A 551 -17.54 -19.43 -0.32
N HIS A 552 -17.68 -18.21 -0.82
CA HIS A 552 -17.17 -16.99 -0.21
C HIS A 552 -18.05 -15.78 -0.60
N CYS A 553 -17.70 -15.05 -1.67
CA CYS A 553 -18.54 -14.02 -2.29
C CYS A 553 -18.93 -14.41 -3.72
N ALA A 554 -19.79 -13.60 -4.37
CA ALA A 554 -20.25 -13.91 -5.73
C ALA A 554 -19.08 -13.99 -6.72
N ASN A 555 -19.04 -15.08 -7.50
CA ASN A 555 -17.97 -15.39 -8.46
C ASN A 555 -16.58 -15.61 -7.83
N SER A 556 -16.50 -15.97 -6.54
CA SER A 556 -15.24 -16.41 -5.94
C SER A 556 -14.83 -17.75 -6.51
N CYS A 557 -13.57 -17.84 -6.94
CA CYS A 557 -13.04 -19.02 -7.58
C CYS A 557 -11.75 -19.48 -6.92
N ALA A 558 -11.55 -20.79 -6.90
CA ALA A 558 -10.24 -21.42 -6.70
C ALA A 558 -9.70 -21.92 -8.04
N ALA A 559 -8.39 -21.98 -8.18
CA ALA A 559 -7.74 -22.39 -9.42
C ALA A 559 -6.62 -23.40 -9.20
N VAL A 560 -6.39 -24.23 -10.20
CA VAL A 560 -5.27 -25.16 -10.29
C VAL A 560 -4.57 -24.87 -11.61
N PHE A 561 -3.28 -24.55 -11.53
CA PHE A 561 -2.43 -24.31 -12.69
C PHE A 561 -1.35 -25.39 -12.76
N LYS A 562 -1.11 -25.91 -13.96
CA LYS A 562 -0.04 -26.85 -14.25
C LYS A 562 0.95 -26.19 -15.21
N PHE A 563 2.17 -26.00 -14.74
CA PHE A 563 3.24 -25.34 -15.49
C PHE A 563 4.26 -26.35 -16.00
N LYS A 564 4.87 -26.05 -17.14
CA LYS A 564 6.10 -26.73 -17.60
C LYS A 564 7.26 -26.18 -16.78
N ILE A 565 8.07 -27.08 -16.22
CA ILE A 565 9.33 -26.73 -15.56
C ILE A 565 10.43 -27.66 -16.07
N GLY A 566 11.70 -27.24 -15.99
CA GLY A 566 12.83 -28.12 -16.28
C GLY A 566 13.00 -28.56 -17.74
N HIS A 567 14.17 -29.13 -18.03
CA HIS A 567 14.64 -29.33 -19.41
C HIS A 567 14.01 -30.54 -20.13
N GLU A 568 13.36 -31.44 -19.40
CA GLU A 568 12.70 -32.62 -19.94
C GLU A 568 11.20 -32.37 -20.15
N ASP A 569 10.62 -32.92 -21.22
CA ASP A 569 9.22 -32.67 -21.62
C ASP A 569 8.16 -33.11 -20.58
N MET A 570 8.56 -33.84 -19.54
CA MET A 570 7.67 -34.38 -18.51
C MET A 570 7.79 -33.68 -17.14
N GLU A 571 8.74 -32.77 -16.94
CA GLU A 571 8.87 -32.05 -15.68
C GLU A 571 7.77 -30.97 -15.58
N THR A 572 6.91 -31.09 -14.57
CA THR A 572 5.76 -30.19 -14.41
C THR A 572 5.59 -29.80 -12.95
N PHE A 573 5.05 -28.61 -12.73
CA PHE A 573 4.74 -28.10 -11.40
C PHE A 573 3.28 -27.67 -11.33
N THR A 574 2.51 -28.34 -10.48
CA THR A 574 1.08 -28.11 -10.32
C THR A 574 0.80 -27.37 -9.01
N VAL A 575 0.25 -26.17 -9.12
CA VAL A 575 -0.12 -25.31 -7.99
C VAL A 575 -1.63 -25.18 -7.90
N ALA A 576 -2.20 -25.53 -6.75
CA ALA A 576 -3.58 -25.26 -6.40
C ALA A 576 -3.66 -24.03 -5.50
N TYR A 577 -4.52 -23.06 -5.83
CA TYR A 577 -4.71 -21.83 -5.07
C TYR A 577 -6.19 -21.63 -4.73
N SER A 578 -6.50 -21.50 -3.44
CA SER A 578 -7.88 -21.43 -2.96
C SER A 578 -8.58 -20.10 -3.23
N GLY A 579 -7.83 -18.99 -3.31
CA GLY A 579 -8.40 -17.67 -2.99
C GLY A 579 -8.98 -17.67 -1.57
N ASP A 580 -10.03 -16.90 -1.35
CA ASP A 580 -10.85 -16.97 -0.13
C ASP A 580 -11.98 -17.97 -0.29
N ALA A 581 -12.11 -18.89 0.67
CA ALA A 581 -12.99 -20.02 0.51
C ALA A 581 -13.34 -20.66 1.86
N ARG A 582 -14.60 -21.05 2.02
CA ARG A 582 -14.95 -22.22 2.85
C ARG A 582 -14.33 -23.49 2.24
N PRO A 583 -14.08 -24.53 3.07
CA PRO A 583 -13.56 -25.81 2.60
C PRO A 583 -14.39 -26.36 1.44
N SER A 584 -13.72 -26.72 0.34
CA SER A 584 -14.37 -27.09 -0.91
C SER A 584 -13.87 -28.45 -1.42
N GLU A 585 -14.80 -29.41 -1.46
CA GLU A 585 -14.56 -30.74 -2.02
C GLU A 585 -14.28 -30.68 -3.54
N GLU A 586 -14.94 -29.77 -4.26
CA GLU A 586 -14.72 -29.58 -5.70
C GLU A 586 -13.32 -29.05 -6.00
N PHE A 587 -12.82 -28.16 -5.14
CA PHE A 587 -11.45 -27.69 -5.23
C PHE A 587 -10.46 -28.82 -4.96
N ALA A 588 -10.69 -29.63 -3.91
CA ALA A 588 -9.90 -30.83 -3.65
C ALA A 588 -9.90 -31.81 -4.85
N MET A 589 -11.04 -31.99 -5.52
CA MET A 589 -11.15 -32.85 -6.71
C MET A 589 -10.33 -32.35 -7.91
N ILE A 590 -10.41 -31.06 -8.26
CA ILE A 590 -9.66 -30.55 -9.41
C ILE A 590 -8.16 -30.45 -9.16
N GLY A 591 -7.75 -30.29 -7.90
CA GLY A 591 -6.36 -30.18 -7.46
C GLY A 591 -5.71 -31.51 -7.06
N LYS A 592 -6.40 -32.64 -7.26
CA LYS A 592 -5.95 -33.95 -6.79
C LYS A 592 -4.50 -34.24 -7.16
N GLY A 593 -3.66 -34.48 -6.14
CA GLY A 593 -2.25 -34.82 -6.30
C GLY A 593 -1.35 -33.66 -6.74
N CYS A 594 -1.77 -32.41 -6.53
CA CYS A 594 -0.94 -31.24 -6.85
C CYS A 594 0.40 -31.26 -6.08
N ASP A 595 1.41 -30.60 -6.66
CA ASP A 595 2.72 -30.47 -6.03
C ASP A 595 2.67 -29.50 -4.85
N LEU A 596 1.89 -28.43 -4.99
CA LEU A 596 1.72 -27.44 -3.96
C LEU A 596 0.27 -26.98 -3.88
N LEU A 597 -0.30 -27.05 -2.68
CA LEU A 597 -1.53 -26.36 -2.32
C LEU A 597 -1.20 -25.07 -1.55
N ILE A 598 -1.67 -23.94 -2.04
CA ILE A 598 -1.68 -22.66 -1.34
C ILE A 598 -3.12 -22.42 -0.89
N HIS A 599 -3.37 -22.54 0.41
CA HIS A 599 -4.72 -22.45 0.96
C HIS A 599 -4.84 -21.30 1.96
N GLU A 600 -5.95 -20.57 1.89
CA GLU A 600 -6.30 -19.58 2.91
C GLU A 600 -6.54 -20.25 4.27
N ALA A 601 -6.07 -19.61 5.33
CA ALA A 601 -6.22 -20.08 6.70
C ALA A 601 -6.48 -18.88 7.60
N THR A 602 -7.52 -18.12 7.24
CA THR A 602 -7.83 -16.82 7.86
C THR A 602 -7.98 -16.92 9.37
N PHE A 603 -8.55 -18.02 9.87
CA PHE A 603 -8.87 -18.21 11.28
C PHE A 603 -8.07 -19.34 11.94
N ASP A 604 -7.88 -19.24 13.25
CA ASP A 604 -7.41 -20.36 14.07
C ASP A 604 -8.55 -21.38 14.29
N HIS A 605 -8.17 -22.59 14.74
CA HIS A 605 -9.11 -23.69 15.00
C HIS A 605 -10.17 -23.36 16.08
N ARG A 606 -9.95 -22.35 16.92
CA ARG A 606 -10.89 -21.93 17.97
C ARG A 606 -11.98 -21.01 17.43
N SER A 607 -11.75 -20.44 16.25
CA SER A 607 -12.59 -19.41 15.64
C SER A 607 -13.47 -19.94 14.50
N THR A 608 -13.86 -21.23 14.53
CA THR A 608 -14.65 -21.88 13.47
C THR A 608 -15.98 -21.17 13.17
N LEU A 609 -16.67 -20.65 14.20
CA LEU A 609 -17.92 -19.92 13.99
C LEU A 609 -17.70 -18.60 13.23
N ASP A 610 -16.60 -17.89 13.51
CA ASP A 610 -16.24 -16.68 12.79
C ASP A 610 -15.82 -17.02 11.35
N ALA A 611 -15.09 -18.12 11.16
CA ALA A 611 -14.72 -18.63 9.84
C ALA A 611 -15.96 -18.95 8.99
N ILE A 612 -16.94 -19.68 9.54
CA ILE A 612 -18.21 -19.96 8.84
C ILE A 612 -18.97 -18.67 8.54
N LYS A 613 -19.14 -17.79 9.53
CA LYS A 613 -19.91 -16.55 9.39
C LYS A 613 -19.32 -15.61 8.33
N LYS A 614 -17.99 -15.53 8.26
CA LYS A 614 -17.27 -14.69 7.29
C LYS A 614 -16.86 -15.45 6.03
N LYS A 615 -17.25 -16.72 5.92
CA LYS A 615 -16.98 -17.61 4.78
C LYS A 615 -15.50 -17.76 4.45
N HIS A 616 -14.70 -18.03 5.46
CA HIS A 616 -13.28 -18.36 5.36
C HIS A 616 -12.99 -19.72 5.98
N SER A 617 -11.76 -20.21 5.83
CA SER A 617 -11.30 -21.44 6.44
C SER A 617 -10.51 -21.20 7.73
N THR A 618 -10.63 -22.15 8.66
CA THR A 618 -9.66 -22.29 9.75
C THR A 618 -8.41 -23.03 9.26
N CYS A 619 -7.30 -22.93 9.99
CA CYS A 619 -6.08 -23.70 9.70
C CYS A 619 -6.36 -25.21 9.60
N ASP A 620 -7.13 -25.76 10.55
CA ASP A 620 -7.50 -27.17 10.60
C ASP A 620 -8.33 -27.62 9.40
N GLU A 621 -9.25 -26.77 8.96
CA GLU A 621 -10.09 -27.06 7.79
C GLU A 621 -9.29 -27.00 6.48
N ALA A 622 -8.35 -26.05 6.35
CA ALA A 622 -7.44 -25.98 5.22
C ALA A 622 -6.53 -27.22 5.13
N ILE A 623 -6.05 -27.73 6.27
CA ILE A 623 -5.29 -28.98 6.36
C ILE A 623 -6.15 -30.19 5.95
N GLU A 624 -7.43 -30.20 6.29
CA GLU A 624 -8.35 -31.27 5.87
C GLU A 624 -8.58 -31.26 4.35
N VAL A 625 -8.75 -30.08 3.74
CA VAL A 625 -8.80 -29.94 2.27
C VAL A 625 -7.50 -30.45 1.63
N SER A 626 -6.35 -30.16 2.22
CA SER A 626 -5.04 -30.67 1.77
C SER A 626 -5.00 -32.20 1.73
N LYS A 627 -5.47 -32.85 2.81
CA LYS A 627 -5.52 -34.32 2.90
C LYS A 627 -6.46 -34.93 1.86
N GLN A 628 -7.63 -34.34 1.67
CA GLN A 628 -8.59 -34.77 0.64
C GLN A 628 -8.04 -34.59 -0.78
N MET A 629 -7.33 -33.50 -1.03
CA MET A 629 -6.64 -33.22 -2.28
C MET A 629 -5.46 -34.17 -2.52
N GLY A 630 -4.89 -34.75 -1.45
CA GLY A 630 -3.64 -35.52 -1.55
C GLY A 630 -2.49 -34.64 -2.02
N ALA A 631 -2.48 -33.36 -1.61
CA ALA A 631 -1.43 -32.41 -1.99
C ALA A 631 -0.06 -32.89 -1.46
N LYS A 632 0.98 -32.80 -2.29
CA LYS A 632 2.34 -33.21 -1.87
C LYS A 632 2.86 -32.32 -0.74
N PHE A 633 2.51 -31.04 -0.79
CA PHE A 633 2.80 -30.06 0.25
C PHE A 633 1.72 -28.98 0.30
N THR A 634 1.54 -28.34 1.46
CA THR A 634 0.62 -27.22 1.64
C THR A 634 1.26 -26.04 2.36
N VAL A 635 1.07 -24.85 1.83
CA VAL A 635 1.44 -23.59 2.48
C VAL A 635 0.18 -22.81 2.82
N LEU A 636 -0.02 -22.57 4.11
CA LEU A 636 -1.12 -21.76 4.61
C LEU A 636 -0.80 -20.27 4.49
N THR A 637 -1.76 -19.45 4.09
CA THR A 637 -1.62 -17.99 3.93
C THR A 637 -2.92 -17.27 4.29
N HIS A 638 -2.99 -15.97 4.01
CA HIS A 638 -4.17 -15.12 4.18
C HIS A 638 -4.67 -15.06 5.64
N PHE A 639 -3.74 -14.84 6.57
CA PHE A 639 -4.04 -14.87 8.00
C PHE A 639 -4.76 -13.61 8.47
N SER A 640 -5.73 -13.77 9.37
CA SER A 640 -6.33 -12.62 10.05
C SER A 640 -5.29 -11.88 10.89
N GLN A 641 -5.11 -10.60 10.59
CA GLN A 641 -4.14 -9.75 11.28
C GLN A 641 -4.53 -9.40 12.73
N ARG A 642 -5.74 -9.78 13.14
CA ARG A 642 -6.22 -9.58 14.52
C ARG A 642 -5.76 -10.70 15.45
N LEU A 643 -5.37 -11.84 14.88
CA LEU A 643 -4.91 -13.03 15.60
C LEU A 643 -3.40 -12.97 15.85
N ALA A 644 -2.84 -14.06 16.38
CA ALA A 644 -1.42 -14.18 16.62
C ALA A 644 -0.59 -13.98 15.34
N LYS A 645 0.67 -13.55 15.51
CA LYS A 645 1.60 -13.36 14.38
C LYS A 645 1.93 -14.66 13.65
N ILE A 646 1.74 -15.82 14.27
CA ILE A 646 1.87 -17.14 13.64
C ILE A 646 0.62 -17.99 13.97
N PRO A 647 0.31 -19.01 13.16
CA PRO A 647 -0.75 -19.96 13.46
C PRO A 647 -0.49 -20.71 14.77
N ILE A 648 -1.57 -21.18 15.40
CA ILE A 648 -1.47 -22.08 16.56
C ILE A 648 -1.33 -23.49 16.03
N PHE A 649 -0.20 -24.12 16.31
CA PHE A 649 0.07 -25.48 15.86
C PHE A 649 -0.78 -26.49 16.63
N THR A 650 -1.57 -27.26 15.88
CA THR A 650 -2.34 -28.41 16.37
C THR A 650 -1.64 -29.71 15.98
N ASP A 651 -2.12 -30.83 16.50
CA ASP A 651 -1.68 -32.18 16.14
C ASP A 651 -1.86 -32.52 14.64
N LYS A 652 -2.68 -31.74 13.92
CA LYS A 652 -2.88 -31.88 12.48
C LYS A 652 -1.73 -31.33 11.63
N PHE A 653 -0.84 -30.53 12.19
CA PHE A 653 0.29 -29.94 11.46
C PHE A 653 1.44 -30.95 11.30
N ASP A 654 1.40 -31.74 10.25
CA ASP A 654 2.47 -32.68 9.89
C ASP A 654 3.65 -32.01 9.14
N ASP A 655 4.55 -32.83 8.61
CA ASP A 655 5.75 -32.47 7.85
C ASP A 655 5.46 -31.97 6.42
N LYS A 656 4.19 -31.94 6.00
CA LYS A 656 3.75 -31.42 4.69
C LYS A 656 3.05 -30.07 4.80
N ILE A 657 2.90 -29.53 6.01
CA ILE A 657 2.23 -28.25 6.27
C ILE A 657 3.25 -27.19 6.67
N GLY A 658 3.36 -26.16 5.83
CA GLY A 658 4.05 -24.90 6.11
C GLY A 658 3.09 -23.72 6.20
N PHE A 659 3.60 -22.56 6.59
CA PHE A 659 2.83 -21.32 6.70
C PHE A 659 3.64 -20.13 6.21
N ALA A 660 2.95 -19.18 5.59
CA ALA A 660 3.58 -18.08 4.89
C ALA A 660 3.85 -16.85 5.79
N PHE A 661 4.93 -16.17 5.47
CA PHE A 661 5.20 -14.80 5.89
C PHE A 661 5.39 -13.94 4.65
N ASP A 662 5.18 -12.64 4.80
CA ASP A 662 5.55 -11.69 3.75
C ASP A 662 7.04 -11.86 3.39
N ASN A 663 7.32 -11.81 2.10
CA ASN A 663 8.64 -12.00 1.49
C ASN A 663 9.27 -13.38 1.69
N LEU A 664 8.53 -14.37 2.19
CA LEU A 664 8.94 -15.78 2.15
C LEU A 664 9.20 -16.17 0.70
N THR A 665 10.41 -16.65 0.42
CA THR A 665 10.87 -17.04 -0.92
C THR A 665 11.25 -18.52 -0.92
N LEU A 666 10.60 -19.32 -1.76
CA LEU A 666 10.81 -20.77 -1.85
C LEU A 666 11.13 -21.14 -3.28
N ARG A 667 12.18 -21.94 -3.51
CA ARG A 667 12.34 -22.66 -4.77
C ARG A 667 11.66 -24.01 -4.61
N CYS A 668 10.64 -24.23 -5.41
CA CYS A 668 9.74 -25.35 -5.22
C CYS A 668 10.06 -26.47 -6.22
N PRO A 669 10.11 -27.73 -5.76
CA PRO A 669 9.67 -28.19 -4.43
C PRO A 669 10.74 -28.20 -3.34
N SER A 670 12.02 -28.01 -3.65
CA SER A 670 13.12 -28.37 -2.73
C SER A 670 13.08 -27.59 -1.40
N HIS A 671 12.73 -26.31 -1.41
CA HIS A 671 12.66 -25.51 -0.18
C HIS A 671 11.41 -25.76 0.69
N LEU A 672 10.40 -26.51 0.23
CA LEU A 672 9.15 -26.68 0.98
C LEU A 672 9.36 -27.38 2.34
N CYS A 673 10.25 -28.38 2.37
CA CYS A 673 10.61 -29.13 3.58
C CYS A 673 11.27 -28.27 4.68
N ARG A 674 11.69 -27.04 4.37
CA ARG A 674 12.26 -26.10 5.34
C ARG A 674 11.18 -25.51 6.25
N LEU A 675 9.93 -25.41 5.82
CA LEU A 675 8.89 -24.72 6.59
C LEU A 675 8.47 -25.45 7.88
N PRO A 676 8.24 -26.78 7.89
CA PRO A 676 7.77 -27.48 9.08
C PRO A 676 8.80 -27.46 10.22
N ILE A 677 10.11 -27.49 9.90
CA ILE A 677 11.19 -27.47 10.89
C ILE A 677 11.34 -26.13 11.60
N LEU A 678 10.74 -25.05 11.08
CA LEU A 678 10.74 -23.74 11.74
C LEU A 678 9.73 -23.63 12.89
N LYS A 679 8.77 -24.56 13.00
CA LYS A 679 7.69 -24.48 14.00
C LYS A 679 8.19 -24.29 15.45
N PRO A 680 9.20 -25.02 15.95
CA PRO A 680 9.65 -24.88 17.33
C PRO A 680 10.24 -23.50 17.62
N ILE A 681 11.20 -23.06 16.79
CA ILE A 681 11.86 -21.76 16.97
C ILE A 681 10.89 -20.59 16.79
N LEU A 682 9.94 -20.69 15.86
CA LEU A 682 8.94 -19.64 15.66
C LEU A 682 7.95 -19.57 16.84
N SER A 683 7.55 -20.71 17.41
CA SER A 683 6.74 -20.73 18.64
C SER A 683 7.42 -19.98 19.78
N HIS A 684 8.73 -20.16 19.89
CA HIS A 684 9.56 -19.50 20.88
C HIS A 684 9.69 -17.98 20.62
N VAL A 685 10.07 -17.60 19.40
CA VAL A 685 10.21 -16.19 18.99
C VAL A 685 8.89 -15.41 19.14
N PHE A 686 7.75 -16.08 18.93
CA PHE A 686 6.42 -15.45 18.99
C PHE A 686 5.60 -15.80 20.22
N GLU A 687 6.22 -16.35 21.28
CA GLU A 687 5.53 -16.78 22.51
C GLU A 687 4.65 -15.65 23.08
N LYS A 688 5.21 -14.44 23.24
CA LYS A 688 4.45 -13.26 23.71
C LYS A 688 3.24 -12.96 22.83
N SER A 689 3.38 -13.05 21.51
CA SER A 689 2.27 -12.83 20.59
C SER A 689 1.18 -13.90 20.69
N LEU A 690 1.56 -15.15 20.99
CA LEU A 690 0.62 -16.25 21.22
C LEU A 690 -0.16 -16.03 22.52
N LEU A 691 0.53 -15.68 23.61
CA LEU A 691 -0.08 -15.38 24.91
C LEU A 691 -1.07 -14.20 24.82
N GLU A 692 -0.68 -13.11 24.16
CA GLU A 692 -1.57 -11.96 23.92
C GLU A 692 -2.83 -12.33 23.12
N ASN A 693 -2.71 -13.25 22.16
CA ASN A 693 -3.85 -13.74 21.39
C ASN A 693 -4.80 -14.58 22.24
N ASP A 694 -4.26 -15.44 23.10
CA ASP A 694 -5.04 -16.26 24.03
C ASP A 694 -5.87 -15.40 25.00
N GLU A 695 -5.30 -14.32 25.52
CA GLU A 695 -6.03 -13.37 26.37
C GLU A 695 -7.17 -12.68 25.62
N LYS A 696 -6.92 -12.25 24.37
CA LYS A 696 -7.94 -11.63 23.51
C LYS A 696 -9.11 -12.58 23.24
N ILE A 697 -8.82 -13.82 22.87
CA ILE A 697 -9.85 -14.83 22.58
C ILE A 697 -10.68 -15.12 23.84
N ARG A 698 -10.04 -15.35 24.99
CA ARG A 698 -10.76 -15.54 26.27
C ARG A 698 -11.63 -14.34 26.65
N LYS A 699 -11.22 -13.11 26.31
CA LYS A 699 -12.03 -11.91 26.54
C LYS A 699 -13.25 -11.86 25.59
N GLN A 700 -13.07 -12.26 24.34
CA GLN A 700 -14.15 -12.33 23.35
C GLN A 700 -15.17 -13.42 23.69
N GLU A 701 -14.72 -14.59 24.13
CA GLU A 701 -15.57 -15.69 24.60
C GLU A 701 -16.43 -15.26 25.80
N ARG A 702 -15.81 -14.67 26.83
CA ARG A 702 -16.55 -14.12 28.00
C ARG A 702 -17.59 -13.09 27.60
N ARG A 703 -17.28 -12.22 26.63
CA ARG A 703 -18.22 -11.22 26.13
C ARG A 703 -19.39 -11.87 25.40
N SER A 704 -19.13 -12.85 24.54
CA SER A 704 -20.17 -13.60 23.81
C SER A 704 -21.05 -14.41 24.75
N GLU A 705 -20.48 -15.02 25.78
CA GLU A 705 -21.21 -15.76 26.80
C GLU A 705 -22.10 -14.83 27.65
N ASN A 706 -21.59 -13.66 28.04
CA ASN A 706 -22.39 -12.64 28.71
C ASN A 706 -23.55 -12.15 27.84
N ILE A 707 -23.34 -11.94 26.53
CA ILE A 707 -24.42 -11.57 25.60
C ILE A 707 -25.45 -12.70 25.51
N ARG A 708 -25.02 -13.97 25.40
CA ARG A 708 -25.94 -15.12 25.42
C ARG A 708 -26.74 -15.22 26.73
N ARG A 709 -26.11 -15.00 27.88
CA ARG A 709 -26.80 -14.96 29.18
C ARG A 709 -27.81 -13.83 29.26
N LEU A 710 -27.47 -12.64 28.76
CA LEU A 710 -28.39 -11.50 28.71
C LEU A 710 -29.60 -11.75 27.80
N LEU A 711 -29.38 -12.38 26.63
CA LEU A 711 -30.44 -12.74 25.71
C LEU A 711 -31.33 -13.86 26.27
N ASN A 712 -30.75 -14.85 26.95
CA ASN A 712 -31.52 -15.94 27.59
C ASN A 712 -32.30 -15.48 28.82
N ASN A 713 -31.88 -14.40 29.50
CA ASN A 713 -32.63 -13.80 30.61
C ASN A 713 -33.76 -12.85 30.15
N GLN A 714 -33.93 -12.65 28.84
CA GLN A 714 -35.00 -11.84 28.25
C GLN A 714 -36.15 -12.68 27.65
N TYR A 715 -36.11 -14.01 27.76
CA TYR A 715 -37.16 -14.93 27.32
C TYR A 715 -37.79 -15.70 28.48
#